data_AF-A0A5J6UA58-F1
#
_entry.id   AF-A0A5J6UA58-F1
#
_cell.length_a   1.000
_cell.length_b   1.000
_cell.length_c   1.000
_cell.angle_alpha   90.00
_cell.angle_beta   90.00
_cell.angle_gamma   90.00
#
_symmetry.space_group_name_H-M   'P 1'
#
loop_
_entity.id
_entity.type
_entity.pdbx_description
1 polymer ?
#
loop_
_entity_poly.entity_id
_entity_poly.type
_entity_poly.pdbx_seq_one_letter_code
_entity_poly.pdbx_strand_id
1 'polypeptide(L)'
;MTETPRVPEAPASDVPPLLAEPPWTRPRAPRPAEPVVVTGLKRPKAPAVESWPPGLREEFADVSDTWRRNETPTPDDPDWAALAEYFRGGAALQDPRGGDRGARYRWLVLDGPDDLARELLADERYFDDWSGWVYVTPLKRFAARHGLAAHRLLLHAAKEHLACAQALVPFLDDATAQFMIKCFGKNREDDAARAWAAWHGPAAAPFVVPEALRKPGPKRAQAEQAIAVIAREHGGACVLEAARRYGERAVAGMEALGLDPLDRFPDPLPEPDEAFVRDELPRVLLRGGKAALPVPATRNLVTMLRISSVKDPYAGCEQVFPHLDPASLAELAWAMYRTEYVPDAWASPGAEYAVQRLGDATTAARLATAMGRWSKNRVWSGGLRALDVLIAMDTPDTLLHLDRLARKAADAKRMRAHAQARLDRVARERGITGEQLADRLVPDFGLDADGTMTLDYGPRRFTVGFDERLAPYALDGTGKRRTTLPKPGVKDDPALAPDAHRRFGDLKKEARTVAADQIKRLERAMVAGRSWTPVEFREVLAGHPLLRHIVRRLVWSAGPDAFRVTEDGTYADATDDAFVPSPDAAITLPHPLLLKDRDAWTEVFADYEILQPFPQLGRTVHEPAPGERTASRLPRFEGATVPNGPIYGLVRAGWRFGERETGGYQRHVSLELGAKRYLVIDLDPGVRVIAPDDDPVQEIRAVRLGTTGYGGGKLTFDELGPVQTSEVLATLTRLTGAPEQAT
;
A
#
# COMPACT_ATOMS: atom_id res chain seq x y z
N MET A 1 22.94 14.14 -15.77
CA MET A 1 22.24 15.36 -15.32
C MET A 1 21.75 16.04 -16.58
N THR A 2 20.45 16.23 -16.74
CA THR A 2 19.90 17.08 -17.79
C THR A 2 20.39 18.50 -17.51
N GLU A 3 21.09 19.13 -18.45
CA GLU A 3 21.59 20.50 -18.29
C GLU A 3 20.40 21.45 -18.14
N THR A 4 20.16 21.96 -16.94
CA THR A 4 19.21 23.06 -16.72
C THR A 4 19.69 24.25 -17.56
N PRO A 5 18.83 24.89 -18.38
CA PRO A 5 19.22 25.99 -19.24
C PRO A 5 19.99 27.06 -18.45
N ARG A 6 21.09 27.57 -19.02
CA ARG A 6 21.89 28.66 -18.42
C ARG A 6 21.11 29.97 -18.43
N VAL A 7 20.20 30.07 -17.47
CA VAL A 7 19.53 31.31 -17.07
C VAL A 7 20.43 32.13 -16.14
N PRO A 8 20.33 33.47 -16.17
CA PRO A 8 21.12 34.34 -15.30
C PRO A 8 20.74 34.17 -13.82
N GLU A 9 21.64 34.56 -12.92
CA GLU A 9 21.30 34.65 -11.48
C GLU A 9 20.31 35.78 -11.23
N ALA A 10 19.39 35.56 -10.29
CA ALA A 10 18.42 36.55 -9.87
C ALA A 10 19.12 37.72 -9.16
N PRO A 11 18.70 38.97 -9.42
CA PRO A 11 19.15 40.10 -8.62
C PRO A 11 18.69 39.94 -7.17
N ALA A 12 19.41 40.53 -6.21
CA ALA A 12 19.12 40.40 -4.79
C ALA A 12 17.69 40.83 -4.40
N SER A 13 17.10 41.78 -5.15
CA SER A 13 15.72 42.25 -4.96
C SER A 13 14.65 41.18 -5.22
N ASP A 14 14.98 40.18 -6.04
CA ASP A 14 14.02 39.17 -6.51
C ASP A 14 14.14 37.86 -5.72
N VAL A 15 15.15 37.75 -4.85
CA VAL A 15 15.34 36.62 -3.95
C VAL A 15 14.35 36.71 -2.79
N PRO A 16 13.61 35.64 -2.46
CA PRO A 16 12.71 35.64 -1.31
C PRO A 16 13.43 36.09 -0.02
N PRO A 17 12.85 36.99 0.79
CA PRO A 17 13.51 37.56 1.97
C PRO A 17 14.06 36.52 2.95
N LEU A 18 13.34 35.41 3.15
CA LEU A 18 13.78 34.32 4.03
C LEU A 18 14.98 33.52 3.47
N LEU A 19 15.25 33.57 2.17
CA LEU A 19 16.44 32.97 1.55
C LEU A 19 17.61 33.94 1.48
N ALA A 20 17.34 35.25 1.38
CA ALA A 20 18.35 36.29 1.44
C ALA A 20 18.88 36.49 2.86
N GLU A 21 17.98 36.62 3.83
CA GLU A 21 18.27 36.90 5.25
C GLU A 21 17.43 35.98 6.16
N PRO A 22 17.78 34.69 6.24
CA PRO A 22 17.07 33.73 7.08
C PRO A 22 17.19 34.09 8.58
N PRO A 23 16.28 33.59 9.44
CA PRO A 23 16.27 33.94 10.86
C PRO A 23 17.59 33.70 11.60
N TRP A 24 18.37 32.67 11.24
CA TRP A 24 19.65 32.37 11.87
C TRP A 24 20.82 33.31 11.50
N THR A 25 20.66 34.19 10.50
CA THR A 25 21.67 35.23 10.19
C THR A 25 21.39 36.53 10.93
N ARG A 26 20.22 36.67 11.58
CA ARG A 26 19.84 37.87 12.31
C ARG A 26 20.53 37.90 13.68
N PRO A 27 20.91 39.08 14.20
CA PRO A 27 21.41 39.21 15.57
C PRO A 27 20.34 38.71 16.56
N ARG A 28 20.58 37.56 17.20
CA ARG A 28 19.65 37.00 18.18
C ARG A 28 19.78 37.77 19.49
N ALA A 29 18.66 38.17 20.09
CA ALA A 29 18.68 38.52 21.50
C ALA A 29 19.23 37.30 22.27
N PRO A 30 20.20 37.47 23.19
CA PRO A 30 20.81 36.34 23.88
C PRO A 30 19.71 35.55 24.58
N ARG A 31 19.53 34.29 24.19
CA ARG A 31 18.69 33.36 24.95
C ARG A 31 19.24 33.36 26.38
N PRO A 32 18.42 33.52 27.42
CA PRO A 32 18.93 33.50 28.79
C PRO A 32 19.73 32.22 28.99
N ALA A 33 20.97 32.36 29.46
CA ALA A 33 21.91 31.24 29.62
C ALA A 33 21.37 30.14 30.52
N GLU A 34 20.44 30.49 31.42
CA GLU A 34 19.68 29.56 32.23
C GLU A 34 18.21 29.48 31.77
N PRO A 35 17.68 28.27 31.55
CA PRO A 35 16.28 28.09 31.20
C PRO A 35 15.36 28.64 32.30
N VAL A 36 14.34 29.41 31.93
CA VAL A 36 13.35 29.92 32.91
C VAL A 36 12.67 28.73 33.59
N VAL A 37 12.75 28.69 34.92
CA VAL A 37 12.08 27.68 35.77
C VAL A 37 11.03 28.37 36.63
N VAL A 38 9.81 27.80 36.62
CA VAL A 38 8.71 28.23 37.47
C VAL A 38 8.23 27.05 38.29
N THR A 39 8.35 27.14 39.61
CA THR A 39 7.95 26.08 40.55
C THR A 39 6.50 26.28 41.01
N GLY A 40 5.85 25.20 41.43
CA GLY A 40 4.52 25.27 42.05
C GLY A 40 3.33 25.43 41.10
N LEU A 41 3.54 25.37 39.77
CA LEU A 41 2.47 25.41 38.79
C LEU A 41 1.58 24.17 38.90
N LYS A 42 0.27 24.36 39.16
CA LYS A 42 -0.72 23.29 39.26
C LYS A 42 -1.49 23.17 37.95
N ARG A 43 -1.38 22.01 37.29
CA ARG A 43 -2.13 21.70 36.07
C ARG A 43 -3.64 21.71 36.35
N PRO A 44 -4.50 21.96 35.34
CA PRO A 44 -5.94 21.95 35.51
C PRO A 44 -6.41 20.55 35.89
N LYS A 45 -7.34 20.46 36.87
CA LYS A 45 -8.07 19.23 37.15
C LYS A 45 -9.38 19.24 36.37
N ALA A 46 -9.29 19.03 35.06
CA ALA A 46 -10.46 18.91 34.19
C ALA A 46 -10.91 17.44 34.09
N PRO A 47 -12.22 17.17 33.99
CA PRO A 47 -12.70 15.84 33.63
C PRO A 47 -12.22 15.47 32.22
N ALA A 48 -12.16 14.18 31.93
CA ALA A 48 -11.85 13.71 30.58
C ALA A 48 -12.93 14.13 29.59
N VAL A 49 -12.48 14.72 28.49
CA VAL A 49 -13.31 15.06 27.34
C VAL A 49 -12.82 14.31 26.12
N GLU A 50 -13.73 14.03 25.20
CA GLU A 50 -13.41 13.46 23.88
C GLU A 50 -13.61 14.50 22.79
N SER A 51 -12.69 14.52 21.83
CA SER A 51 -12.74 15.33 20.62
C SER A 51 -12.02 14.55 19.51
N TRP A 52 -12.74 14.19 18.45
CA TRP A 52 -12.25 13.30 17.40
C TRP A 52 -11.73 14.09 16.20
N PRO A 53 -10.47 13.84 15.76
CA PRO A 53 -10.02 14.30 14.45
C PRO A 53 -10.94 13.79 13.33
N PRO A 54 -11.18 14.57 12.26
CA PRO A 54 -12.03 14.15 11.15
C PRO A 54 -11.59 12.81 10.57
N GLY A 55 -12.53 11.87 10.40
CA GLY A 55 -12.28 10.54 9.81
C GLY A 55 -11.59 9.53 10.75
N LEU A 56 -11.04 9.96 11.89
CA LEU A 56 -10.29 9.07 12.78
C LEU A 56 -11.21 8.06 13.48
N ARG A 57 -12.46 8.43 13.75
CA ARG A 57 -13.42 7.54 14.41
C ARG A 57 -13.79 6.37 13.52
N GLU A 58 -14.02 6.65 12.24
CA GLU A 58 -14.28 5.68 11.19
C GLU A 58 -13.06 4.78 10.96
N GLU A 59 -11.86 5.37 10.85
CA GLU A 59 -10.61 4.61 10.76
C GLU A 59 -10.46 3.63 11.94
N PHE A 60 -10.74 4.09 13.15
CA PHE A 60 -10.65 3.27 14.36
C PHE A 60 -11.74 2.19 14.42
N ALA A 61 -12.89 2.38 13.79
CA ALA A 61 -13.94 1.36 13.69
C ALA A 61 -13.56 0.26 12.69
N ASP A 62 -12.97 0.65 11.55
CA ASP A 62 -12.71 -0.20 10.38
C ASP A 62 -11.31 -0.85 10.37
N VAL A 63 -10.46 -0.53 11.35
CA VAL A 63 -9.10 -1.06 11.43
C VAL A 63 -9.11 -2.60 11.57
N SER A 64 -8.54 -3.28 10.58
CA SER A 64 -8.44 -4.75 10.57
C SER A 64 -7.30 -5.25 11.45
N ASP A 65 -7.57 -6.24 12.32
CA ASP A 65 -6.53 -6.88 13.12
C ASP A 65 -5.72 -7.89 12.28
N THR A 66 -4.59 -7.41 11.75
CA THR A 66 -3.69 -8.26 10.93
C THR A 66 -3.05 -9.42 11.69
N TRP A 67 -3.01 -9.34 13.04
CA TRP A 67 -2.45 -10.37 13.91
C TRP A 67 -3.47 -11.44 14.27
N ARG A 68 -4.76 -11.07 14.36
CA ARG A 68 -5.86 -12.03 14.53
C ARG A 68 -6.60 -12.27 13.21
N ARG A 69 -5.90 -12.80 12.20
CA ARG A 69 -6.54 -13.25 10.94
C ARG A 69 -7.57 -14.39 11.13
N ASN A 70 -7.60 -14.99 12.32
CA ASN A 70 -8.56 -16.01 12.76
C ASN A 70 -9.34 -15.52 13.99
N GLU A 71 -9.92 -14.31 13.94
CA GLU A 71 -10.82 -13.84 15.00
C GLU A 71 -11.99 -14.81 15.18
N THR A 72 -12.24 -15.24 16.43
CA THR A 72 -13.44 -16.01 16.74
C THR A 72 -14.66 -15.10 16.55
N PRO A 73 -15.55 -15.41 15.59
CA PRO A 73 -16.72 -14.58 15.35
C PRO A 73 -17.62 -14.59 16.58
N THR A 74 -18.35 -13.51 16.75
CA THR A 74 -19.43 -13.44 17.73
C THR A 74 -20.45 -14.53 17.39
N PRO A 75 -20.92 -15.32 18.37
CA PRO A 75 -21.97 -16.30 18.12
C PRO A 75 -23.19 -15.66 17.47
N ASP A 76 -23.95 -16.42 16.66
CA ASP A 76 -25.11 -15.89 15.93
C ASP A 76 -26.24 -15.42 16.87
N ASP A 77 -26.38 -16.05 18.04
CA ASP A 77 -27.35 -15.68 19.08
C ASP A 77 -26.69 -15.74 20.47
N PRO A 78 -25.92 -14.70 20.86
CA PRO A 78 -25.21 -14.66 22.13
C PRO A 78 -26.14 -14.21 23.26
N ASP A 79 -26.19 -14.96 24.35
CA ASP A 79 -26.84 -14.52 25.59
C ASP A 79 -25.98 -13.43 26.26
N TRP A 80 -26.27 -12.17 25.92
CA TRP A 80 -25.56 -11.00 26.43
C TRP A 80 -25.68 -10.85 27.94
N ALA A 81 -26.81 -11.24 28.53
CA ALA A 81 -27.03 -11.12 29.97
C ALA A 81 -26.18 -12.14 30.74
N ALA A 82 -26.13 -13.39 30.28
CA ALA A 82 -25.24 -14.41 30.85
C ALA A 82 -23.77 -14.05 30.67
N LEU A 83 -23.40 -13.48 29.51
CA LEU A 83 -22.03 -13.03 29.24
C LEU A 83 -21.61 -11.88 30.16
N ALA A 84 -22.49 -10.90 30.36
CA ALA A 84 -22.26 -9.81 31.31
C ALA A 84 -22.14 -10.34 32.74
N GLU A 85 -22.98 -11.30 33.15
CA GLU A 85 -22.91 -11.89 34.49
C GLU A 85 -21.62 -12.69 34.71
N TYR A 86 -21.12 -13.38 33.69
CA TYR A 86 -19.83 -14.08 33.73
C TYR A 86 -18.66 -13.14 34.09
N PHE A 87 -18.68 -11.88 33.62
CA PHE A 87 -17.71 -10.87 34.03
C PHE A 87 -18.08 -10.20 35.36
N ARG A 88 -19.33 -9.80 35.54
CA ARG A 88 -19.82 -9.11 36.75
C ARG A 88 -19.56 -9.94 38.01
N GLY A 89 -19.96 -11.21 37.99
CA GLY A 89 -19.78 -12.18 39.09
C GLY A 89 -18.33 -12.63 39.32
N GLY A 90 -17.39 -12.25 38.44
CA GLY A 90 -15.97 -12.57 38.59
C GLY A 90 -15.60 -14.01 38.17
N ALA A 91 -16.51 -14.78 37.58
CA ALA A 91 -16.22 -16.11 37.04
C ALA A 91 -15.11 -16.05 36.00
N ALA A 92 -15.10 -15.00 35.17
CA ALA A 92 -14.04 -14.74 34.20
C ALA A 92 -12.63 -14.63 34.81
N LEU A 93 -12.50 -14.22 36.07
CA LEU A 93 -11.20 -14.10 36.73
C LEU A 93 -10.54 -15.46 37.01
N GLN A 94 -11.31 -16.55 37.00
CA GLN A 94 -10.80 -17.91 37.15
C GLN A 94 -10.23 -18.46 35.84
N ASP A 95 -10.64 -17.90 34.70
CA ASP A 95 -10.16 -18.30 33.39
C ASP A 95 -8.82 -17.61 33.06
N PRO A 96 -7.90 -18.28 32.34
CA PRO A 96 -6.65 -17.69 31.88
C PRO A 96 -6.88 -16.39 31.09
N ARG A 97 -5.99 -15.42 31.27
CA ARG A 97 -5.99 -14.18 30.48
C ARG A 97 -5.81 -14.49 28.99
N GLY A 98 -6.57 -13.79 28.13
CA GLY A 98 -6.57 -14.02 26.68
C GLY A 98 -7.57 -15.09 26.25
N GLY A 99 -7.31 -15.77 25.12
CA GLY A 99 -8.14 -16.87 24.61
C GLY A 99 -9.64 -16.56 24.58
N ASP A 100 -10.45 -17.48 25.10
CA ASP A 100 -11.91 -17.41 25.16
C ASP A 100 -12.41 -16.25 26.03
N ARG A 101 -11.75 -15.98 27.17
CA ARG A 101 -12.09 -14.84 28.04
C ARG A 101 -11.95 -13.52 27.28
N GLY A 102 -10.85 -13.35 26.55
CA GLY A 102 -10.62 -12.18 25.71
C GLY A 102 -11.60 -12.07 24.54
N ALA A 103 -11.97 -13.19 23.92
CA ALA A 103 -12.98 -13.22 22.85
C ALA A 103 -14.35 -12.79 23.36
N ARG A 104 -14.79 -13.34 24.50
CA ARG A 104 -16.04 -12.99 25.18
C ARG A 104 -16.11 -11.51 25.58
N TYR A 105 -15.02 -10.98 26.14
CA TYR A 105 -14.94 -9.55 26.48
C TYR A 105 -15.13 -8.70 25.22
N ARG A 106 -14.41 -9.03 24.14
CA ARG A 106 -14.52 -8.34 22.85
C ARG A 106 -15.94 -8.40 22.29
N TRP A 107 -16.60 -9.56 22.30
CA TRP A 107 -17.97 -9.71 21.79
C TRP A 107 -18.92 -8.77 22.53
N LEU A 108 -18.90 -8.76 23.86
CA LEU A 108 -19.78 -7.89 24.63
C LEU A 108 -19.48 -6.41 24.34
N VAL A 109 -18.20 -6.04 24.27
CA VAL A 109 -17.81 -4.65 24.03
C VAL A 109 -18.01 -4.20 22.59
N LEU A 110 -17.84 -5.03 21.56
CA LEU A 110 -17.95 -4.59 20.15
C LEU A 110 -19.29 -4.88 19.49
N ASP A 111 -20.01 -5.89 19.96
CA ASP A 111 -21.26 -6.33 19.34
C ASP A 111 -22.45 -6.33 20.32
N GLY A 112 -22.19 -6.39 21.64
CA GLY A 112 -23.22 -6.43 22.66
C GLY A 112 -23.91 -5.09 22.96
N PRO A 113 -24.95 -5.10 23.83
CA PRO A 113 -25.67 -3.91 24.27
C PRO A 113 -24.76 -2.87 24.96
N ASP A 114 -25.02 -1.60 24.68
CA ASP A 114 -24.21 -0.47 25.13
C ASP A 114 -24.09 -0.35 26.65
N ASP A 115 -25.16 -0.61 27.39
CA ASP A 115 -25.21 -0.54 28.85
C ASP A 115 -24.30 -1.60 29.49
N LEU A 116 -24.40 -2.85 29.03
CA LEU A 116 -23.57 -3.96 29.51
C LEU A 116 -22.10 -3.80 29.12
N ALA A 117 -21.84 -3.30 27.91
CA ALA A 117 -20.48 -2.99 27.46
C ALA A 117 -19.83 -1.89 28.31
N ARG A 118 -20.56 -0.81 28.61
CA ARG A 118 -20.07 0.30 29.46
C ARG A 118 -19.83 -0.16 30.90
N GLU A 119 -20.69 -1.02 31.44
CA GLU A 119 -20.47 -1.63 32.74
C GLU A 119 -19.15 -2.41 32.78
N LEU A 120 -18.91 -3.27 31.79
CA LEU A 120 -17.69 -4.06 31.71
C LEU A 120 -16.43 -3.20 31.46
N LEU A 121 -16.54 -2.13 30.68
CA LEU A 121 -15.44 -1.18 30.46
C LEU A 121 -15.09 -0.37 31.72
N ALA A 122 -16.02 -0.23 32.67
CA ALA A 122 -15.77 0.42 33.94
C ALA A 122 -15.10 -0.50 34.98
N ASP A 123 -15.07 -1.81 34.74
CA ASP A 123 -14.55 -2.81 35.68
C ASP A 123 -13.03 -2.98 35.57
N GLU A 124 -12.32 -2.35 36.52
CA GLU A 124 -10.85 -2.34 36.59
C GLU A 124 -10.23 -3.73 36.76
N ARG A 125 -10.99 -4.74 37.24
CA ARG A 125 -10.50 -6.11 37.42
C ARG A 125 -10.02 -6.75 36.10
N TYR A 126 -10.51 -6.23 34.96
CA TYR A 126 -10.22 -6.76 33.63
C TYR A 126 -9.26 -5.88 32.81
N PHE A 127 -8.74 -4.78 33.37
CA PHE A 127 -7.92 -3.85 32.58
C PHE A 127 -6.61 -4.47 32.07
N ASP A 128 -5.99 -5.33 32.86
CA ASP A 128 -4.78 -6.05 32.48
C ASP A 128 -4.99 -7.06 31.34
N ASP A 129 -6.24 -7.43 31.03
CA ASP A 129 -6.52 -8.34 29.91
C ASP A 129 -6.20 -7.67 28.57
N TRP A 130 -6.11 -6.34 28.56
CA TRP A 130 -5.90 -5.50 27.39
C TRP A 130 -4.60 -4.68 27.43
N SER A 131 -3.71 -4.97 28.39
CA SER A 131 -2.45 -4.25 28.58
C SER A 131 -1.30 -4.85 27.77
N GLY A 132 -1.31 -4.70 26.44
CA GLY A 132 -0.32 -5.34 25.56
C GLY A 132 -0.29 -4.78 24.14
N TRP A 133 0.88 -4.84 23.49
CA TRP A 133 1.06 -4.30 22.13
C TRP A 133 0.15 -4.95 21.08
N VAL A 134 -0.29 -6.19 21.30
CA VAL A 134 -1.22 -6.92 20.42
C VAL A 134 -2.66 -6.38 20.49
N TYR A 135 -2.98 -5.54 21.49
CA TYR A 135 -4.34 -5.06 21.73
C TYR A 135 -4.60 -3.65 21.20
N VAL A 136 -3.61 -3.02 20.54
CA VAL A 136 -3.76 -1.66 19.98
C VAL A 136 -4.98 -1.57 19.06
N THR A 137 -5.21 -2.56 18.20
CA THR A 137 -6.32 -2.58 17.26
C THR A 137 -7.70 -2.71 17.96
N PRO A 138 -7.94 -3.71 18.83
CA PRO A 138 -9.15 -3.75 19.66
C PRO A 138 -9.41 -2.47 20.46
N LEU A 139 -8.37 -1.90 21.08
CA LEU A 139 -8.49 -0.68 21.88
C LEU A 139 -8.95 0.52 21.03
N LYS A 140 -8.46 0.67 19.80
CA LYS A 140 -8.99 1.68 18.86
C LYS A 140 -10.48 1.48 18.58
N ARG A 141 -10.91 0.24 18.34
CA ARG A 141 -12.34 -0.08 18.10
C ARG A 141 -13.19 0.19 19.34
N PHE A 142 -12.68 -0.10 20.53
CA PHE A 142 -13.35 0.23 21.80
C PHE A 142 -13.52 1.74 21.95
N ALA A 143 -12.47 2.51 21.64
CA ALA A 143 -12.54 3.97 21.63
C ALA A 143 -13.61 4.46 20.63
N ALA A 144 -13.61 3.96 19.40
CA ALA A 144 -14.55 4.39 18.36
C ALA A 144 -16.02 4.11 18.73
N ARG A 145 -16.30 2.95 19.32
CA ARG A 145 -17.66 2.56 19.71
C ARG A 145 -18.12 3.27 20.99
N HIS A 146 -17.28 3.28 22.03
CA HIS A 146 -17.70 3.65 23.39
C HIS A 146 -17.16 4.98 23.91
N GLY A 147 -16.27 5.64 23.17
CA GLY A 147 -15.76 6.96 23.52
C GLY A 147 -15.21 7.02 24.95
N LEU A 148 -15.62 8.03 25.71
CA LEU A 148 -15.22 8.25 27.10
C LEU A 148 -15.42 7.04 28.03
N ALA A 149 -16.38 6.15 27.75
CA ALA A 149 -16.56 4.96 28.60
C ALA A 149 -15.37 3.99 28.50
N ALA A 150 -14.66 3.96 27.37
CA ALA A 150 -13.45 3.15 27.21
C ALA A 150 -12.19 3.83 27.78
N HIS A 151 -12.21 5.16 28.02
CA HIS A 151 -11.03 5.97 28.31
C HIS A 151 -10.16 5.43 29.44
N ARG A 152 -10.76 4.98 30.55
CA ARG A 152 -10.01 4.47 31.71
C ARG A 152 -9.20 3.23 31.38
N LEU A 153 -9.82 2.28 30.64
CA LEU A 153 -9.15 1.08 30.15
C LEU A 153 -8.02 1.44 29.17
N LEU A 154 -8.28 2.34 28.23
CA LEU A 154 -7.28 2.80 27.25
C LEU A 154 -6.06 3.41 27.94
N LEU A 155 -6.28 4.25 28.95
CA LEU A 155 -5.24 4.92 29.70
C LEU A 155 -4.42 3.93 30.54
N HIS A 156 -5.07 2.92 31.13
CA HIS A 156 -4.37 1.81 31.80
C HIS A 156 -3.49 1.05 30.82
N ALA A 157 -4.06 0.58 29.71
CA ALA A 157 -3.34 -0.19 28.71
C ALA A 157 -2.13 0.57 28.14
N ALA A 158 -2.26 1.89 27.94
CA ALA A 158 -1.18 2.73 27.45
C ALA A 158 -0.05 2.93 28.47
N LYS A 159 -0.37 3.01 29.78
CA LYS A 159 0.64 3.08 30.84
C LYS A 159 1.49 1.82 30.92
N GLU A 160 0.86 0.66 30.73
CA GLU A 160 1.54 -0.64 30.68
C GLU A 160 2.34 -0.82 29.38
N HIS A 161 1.76 -0.43 28.24
CA HIS A 161 2.41 -0.53 26.93
C HIS A 161 2.22 0.74 26.09
N LEU A 162 3.32 1.45 25.86
CA LEU A 162 3.33 2.74 25.15
C LEU A 162 2.67 2.66 23.76
N ALA A 163 2.76 1.52 23.07
CA ALA A 163 2.16 1.31 21.75
C ALA A 163 0.63 1.60 21.70
N CYS A 164 -0.06 1.51 22.83
CA CYS A 164 -1.50 1.82 22.93
C CYS A 164 -1.80 3.33 22.94
N ALA A 165 -0.79 4.21 22.91
CA ALA A 165 -0.94 5.66 22.84
C ALA A 165 -1.87 6.12 21.70
N GLN A 166 -1.87 5.41 20.57
CA GLN A 166 -2.71 5.77 19.42
C GLN A 166 -4.20 5.80 19.77
N ALA A 167 -4.68 4.89 20.63
CA ALA A 167 -6.08 4.86 21.04
C ALA A 167 -6.48 6.07 21.93
N LEU A 168 -5.50 6.78 22.50
CA LEU A 168 -5.72 7.93 23.37
C LEU A 168 -5.79 9.28 22.63
N VAL A 169 -5.49 9.33 21.33
CA VAL A 169 -5.47 10.58 20.55
C VAL A 169 -6.76 11.41 20.68
N PRO A 170 -7.98 10.84 20.69
CA PRO A 170 -9.21 11.62 20.81
C PRO A 170 -9.46 12.23 22.20
N PHE A 171 -8.71 11.83 23.23
CA PHE A 171 -9.03 12.16 24.62
C PHE A 171 -8.14 13.25 25.19
N LEU A 172 -8.71 14.08 26.06
CA LEU A 172 -8.00 15.15 26.74
C LEU A 172 -8.39 15.22 28.22
N ASP A 173 -7.38 15.03 29.06
CA ASP A 173 -7.39 15.25 30.52
C ASP A 173 -5.94 15.35 31.01
N ASP A 174 -5.74 15.61 32.31
CA ASP A 174 -4.39 15.69 32.90
C ASP A 174 -3.59 14.40 32.68
N ALA A 175 -4.16 13.24 32.98
CA ALA A 175 -3.45 11.97 32.90
C ALA A 175 -3.13 11.58 31.45
N THR A 176 -4.06 11.81 30.50
CA THR A 176 -3.79 11.61 29.07
C THR A 176 -2.72 12.59 28.56
N ALA A 177 -2.79 13.87 28.93
CA ALA A 177 -1.79 14.86 28.52
C ALA A 177 -0.40 14.50 29.05
N GLN A 178 -0.27 14.11 30.33
CA GLN A 178 1.01 13.68 30.90
C GLN A 178 1.56 12.43 30.21
N PHE A 179 0.68 11.51 29.82
CA PHE A 179 1.06 10.32 29.08
C PHE A 179 1.53 10.66 27.65
N MET A 180 0.80 11.53 26.94
CA MET A 180 1.17 11.97 25.59
C MET A 180 2.49 12.74 25.57
N ILE A 181 2.74 13.62 26.55
CA ILE A 181 4.04 14.29 26.70
C ILE A 181 5.16 13.25 26.84
N LYS A 182 4.98 12.20 27.66
CA LYS A 182 5.97 11.13 27.82
C LYS A 182 6.28 10.38 26.51
N CYS A 183 5.35 10.37 25.55
CA CYS A 183 5.48 9.67 24.28
C CYS A 183 6.32 10.43 23.23
N PHE A 184 6.56 11.74 23.41
CA PHE A 184 7.45 12.51 22.52
C PHE A 184 8.88 11.93 22.52
N GLY A 185 9.43 11.76 21.32
CA GLY A 185 10.75 11.15 21.09
C GLY A 185 10.80 9.64 21.29
N LYS A 186 9.65 8.95 21.37
CA LYS A 186 9.55 7.49 21.48
C LYS A 186 8.95 6.89 20.21
N ASN A 187 9.81 6.34 19.35
CA ASN A 187 9.46 5.49 18.19
C ASN A 187 8.12 5.82 17.48
N ARG A 188 7.13 4.91 17.54
CA ARG A 188 5.81 5.05 16.88
C ARG A 188 4.82 5.84 17.73
N GLU A 189 5.12 5.97 19.02
CA GLU A 189 4.30 6.66 20.01
C GLU A 189 4.45 8.18 19.90
N ASP A 190 5.58 8.64 19.37
CA ASP A 190 5.82 10.01 18.95
C ASP A 190 4.75 10.49 17.95
N ASP A 191 4.32 9.61 17.02
CA ASP A 191 3.29 9.96 16.04
C ASP A 191 1.93 10.23 16.71
N ALA A 192 1.55 9.40 17.69
CA ALA A 192 0.34 9.60 18.47
C ALA A 192 0.41 10.89 19.30
N ALA A 193 1.56 11.15 19.94
CA ALA A 193 1.77 12.34 20.75
C ALA A 193 1.71 13.64 19.94
N ARG A 194 2.32 13.64 18.74
CA ARG A 194 2.27 14.76 17.80
C ARG A 194 0.87 14.98 17.26
N ALA A 195 0.17 13.91 16.85
CA ALA A 195 -1.22 14.00 16.41
C ALA A 195 -2.13 14.57 17.51
N TRP A 196 -1.95 14.12 18.76
CA TRP A 196 -2.68 14.64 19.92
C TRP A 196 -2.41 16.12 20.16
N ALA A 197 -1.14 16.56 20.15
CA ALA A 197 -0.78 17.97 20.35
C ALA A 197 -1.29 18.86 19.21
N ALA A 198 -1.18 18.38 17.96
CA ALA A 198 -1.66 19.08 16.77
C ALA A 198 -3.20 19.19 16.76
N TRP A 199 -3.92 18.18 17.25
CA TRP A 199 -5.38 18.22 17.27
C TRP A 199 -5.94 19.07 18.40
N HIS A 200 -5.49 18.82 19.63
CA HIS A 200 -6.04 19.49 20.82
C HIS A 200 -5.50 20.90 21.03
N GLY A 201 -4.31 21.22 20.50
CA GLY A 201 -3.80 22.58 20.33
C GLY A 201 -3.99 23.49 21.57
N PRO A 202 -4.79 24.56 21.47
CA PRO A 202 -5.08 25.46 22.59
C PRO A 202 -5.67 24.79 23.83
N ALA A 203 -6.45 23.71 23.68
CA ALA A 203 -7.03 22.97 24.79
C ALA A 203 -5.99 22.10 25.52
N ALA A 204 -4.97 21.62 24.82
CA ALA A 204 -3.84 20.88 25.40
C ALA A 204 -2.82 21.81 26.09
N ALA A 205 -2.61 23.03 25.59
CA ALA A 205 -1.59 23.95 26.07
C ALA A 205 -1.57 24.16 27.60
N PRO A 206 -2.72 24.33 28.31
CA PRO A 206 -2.75 24.45 29.76
C PRO A 206 -2.14 23.26 30.52
N PHE A 207 -2.16 22.05 29.97
CA PHE A 207 -1.57 20.85 30.58
C PHE A 207 -0.07 20.73 30.29
N VAL A 208 0.39 21.30 29.18
CA VAL A 208 1.78 21.20 28.70
C VAL A 208 2.67 22.32 29.28
N VAL A 209 2.17 23.56 29.38
CA VAL A 209 2.94 24.73 29.85
C VAL A 209 3.63 24.49 31.20
N PRO A 210 2.94 23.94 32.23
CA PRO A 210 3.60 23.66 33.51
C PRO A 210 4.78 22.70 33.40
N GLU A 211 4.71 21.72 32.49
CA GLU A 211 5.79 20.74 32.28
C GLU A 211 6.98 21.34 31.52
N ALA A 212 6.73 22.27 30.58
CA ALA A 212 7.76 22.98 29.82
C ALA A 212 8.56 24.00 30.67
N LEU A 213 8.01 24.44 31.81
CA LEU A 213 8.66 25.39 32.75
C LEU A 213 9.35 24.71 33.94
N ARG A 214 9.48 23.38 33.90
CA ARG A 214 10.17 22.62 34.95
C ARG A 214 11.68 22.82 34.89
N LYS A 215 12.39 22.29 35.88
CA LYS A 215 13.85 22.15 35.81
C LYS A 215 14.26 21.36 34.55
N PRO A 216 15.42 21.67 33.94
CA PRO A 216 15.94 20.92 32.79
C PRO A 216 15.93 19.40 33.02
N GLY A 217 15.48 18.66 32.01
CA GLY A 217 15.38 17.20 32.06
C GLY A 217 14.44 16.66 30.98
N PRO A 218 14.32 15.32 30.85
CA PRO A 218 13.58 14.69 29.76
C PRO A 218 12.12 15.15 29.64
N LYS A 219 11.41 15.28 30.77
CA LYS A 219 10.01 15.73 30.78
C LYS A 219 9.83 17.16 30.26
N ARG A 220 10.77 18.05 30.61
CA ARG A 220 10.77 19.44 30.11
C ARG A 220 10.99 19.44 28.60
N ALA A 221 12.01 18.73 28.11
CA ALA A 221 12.32 18.65 26.69
C ALA A 221 11.14 18.07 25.87
N GLN A 222 10.47 17.04 26.38
CA GLN A 222 9.27 16.47 25.77
C GLN A 222 8.10 17.47 25.73
N ALA A 223 7.88 18.22 26.81
CA ALA A 223 6.87 19.26 26.86
C ALA A 223 7.19 20.43 25.90
N GLU A 224 8.46 20.83 25.78
CA GLU A 224 8.90 21.84 24.81
C GLU A 224 8.69 21.40 23.35
N GLN A 225 8.79 20.09 23.06
CA GLN A 225 8.41 19.52 21.77
C GLN A 225 6.89 19.56 21.54
N ALA A 226 6.08 19.26 22.57
CA ALA A 226 4.63 19.40 22.48
C ALA A 226 4.20 20.87 22.26
N ILE A 227 4.84 21.82 22.96
CA ILE A 227 4.67 23.27 22.71
C ILE A 227 5.08 23.64 21.28
N ALA A 228 6.09 22.98 20.70
CA ALA A 228 6.47 23.15 19.29
C ALA A 228 5.33 22.84 18.34
N VAL A 229 4.75 21.66 18.51
CA VAL A 229 3.65 21.22 17.66
C VAL A 229 2.46 22.15 17.82
N ILE A 230 2.08 22.50 19.05
CA ILE A 230 0.95 23.42 19.32
C ILE A 230 1.20 24.79 18.68
N ALA A 231 2.38 25.39 18.88
CA ALA A 231 2.70 26.71 18.35
C ALA A 231 2.79 26.72 16.81
N ARG A 232 3.24 25.62 16.19
CA ARG A 232 3.31 25.47 14.74
C ARG A 232 1.92 25.38 14.11
N GLU A 233 1.04 24.55 14.67
CA GLU A 233 -0.29 24.29 14.10
C GLU A 233 -1.33 25.36 14.46
N HIS A 234 -1.21 26.00 15.64
CA HIS A 234 -2.21 26.92 16.19
C HIS A 234 -1.69 28.33 16.51
N GLY A 235 -0.41 28.60 16.25
CA GLY A 235 0.25 29.87 16.54
C GLY A 235 0.71 30.01 17.99
N GLY A 236 1.84 30.69 18.21
CA GLY A 236 2.42 30.90 19.53
C GLY A 236 1.52 31.67 20.52
N ALA A 237 0.60 32.50 20.02
CA ALA A 237 -0.31 33.27 20.85
C ALA A 237 -1.20 32.39 21.76
N CYS A 238 -1.62 31.21 21.30
CA CYS A 238 -2.44 30.30 22.13
C CYS A 238 -1.66 29.73 23.32
N VAL A 239 -0.36 29.50 23.15
CA VAL A 239 0.54 29.06 24.22
C VAL A 239 0.73 30.17 25.25
N LEU A 240 0.88 31.42 24.79
CA LEU A 240 0.98 32.58 25.68
C LEU A 240 -0.32 32.80 26.48
N GLU A 241 -1.48 32.67 25.83
CA GLU A 241 -2.79 32.69 26.50
C GLU A 241 -2.89 31.62 27.61
N ALA A 242 -2.47 30.38 27.31
CA ALA A 242 -2.42 29.33 28.32
C ALA A 242 -1.44 29.65 29.47
N ALA A 243 -0.29 30.26 29.15
CA ALA A 243 0.71 30.67 30.13
C ALA A 243 0.24 31.82 31.04
N ARG A 244 -0.59 32.74 30.55
CA ARG A 244 -1.16 33.84 31.36
C ARG A 244 -1.92 33.33 32.58
N ARG A 245 -2.57 32.15 32.49
CA ARG A 245 -3.25 31.49 33.62
C ARG A 245 -2.31 31.12 34.77
N TYR A 246 -1.01 31.06 34.50
CA TYR A 246 0.05 30.73 35.45
C TYR A 246 0.89 31.96 35.85
N GLY A 247 0.52 33.15 35.37
CA GLY A 247 1.16 34.44 35.69
C GLY A 247 2.27 34.87 34.74
N GLU A 248 2.70 36.12 34.85
CA GLU A 248 3.67 36.79 33.96
C GLU A 248 5.01 36.05 33.83
N ARG A 249 5.47 35.40 34.91
CA ARG A 249 6.73 34.63 34.88
C ARG A 249 6.62 33.39 33.98
N ALA A 250 5.43 32.81 33.85
CA ALA A 250 5.18 31.69 32.93
C ALA A 250 5.10 32.17 31.48
N VAL A 251 4.52 33.34 31.23
CA VAL A 251 4.50 34.01 29.92
C VAL A 251 5.93 34.26 29.43
N ALA A 252 6.74 34.95 30.25
CA ALA A 252 8.14 35.21 29.93
C ALA A 252 8.95 33.91 29.68
N GLY A 253 8.64 32.85 30.43
CA GLY A 253 9.24 31.54 30.22
C GLY A 253 8.86 30.88 28.88
N MET A 254 7.61 31.02 28.43
CA MET A 254 7.18 30.55 27.11
C MET A 254 7.75 31.42 25.97
N GLU A 255 7.83 32.74 26.13
CA GLU A 255 8.45 33.63 25.15
C GLU A 255 9.94 33.29 24.94
N ALA A 256 10.67 32.99 26.02
CA ALA A 256 12.07 32.58 25.97
C ALA A 256 12.31 31.26 25.20
N LEU A 257 11.28 30.41 25.05
CA LEU A 257 11.38 29.20 24.23
C LEU A 257 11.47 29.50 22.73
N GLY A 258 11.11 30.71 22.28
CA GLY A 258 11.04 31.04 20.86
C GLY A 258 9.81 30.36 20.23
N LEU A 259 8.64 30.95 20.46
CA LEU A 259 7.37 30.42 19.97
C LEU A 259 7.13 30.71 18.48
N ASP A 260 7.90 31.62 17.87
CA ASP A 260 7.89 31.80 16.42
C ASP A 260 8.48 30.54 15.77
N PRO A 261 7.70 29.80 14.96
CA PRO A 261 8.20 28.61 14.26
C PRO A 261 9.44 28.87 13.38
N LEU A 262 9.66 30.10 12.91
CA LEU A 262 10.83 30.49 12.13
C LEU A 262 12.12 30.53 12.96
N ASP A 263 12.03 30.80 14.26
CA ASP A 263 13.18 30.84 15.18
C ASP A 263 13.55 29.47 15.76
N ARG A 264 12.82 28.41 15.35
CA ARG A 264 12.99 27.03 15.82
C ARG A 264 13.83 26.23 14.85
N PHE A 265 15.14 26.36 14.98
CA PHE A 265 16.15 25.59 14.27
C PHE A 265 17.21 25.04 15.24
N PRO A 266 17.91 23.94 14.89
CA PRO A 266 18.93 23.35 15.75
C PRO A 266 20.14 24.27 15.91
N ASP A 267 20.88 24.08 17.01
CA ASP A 267 22.16 24.70 17.29
C ASP A 267 23.14 23.59 17.74
N PRO A 268 24.20 23.25 16.96
CA PRO A 268 24.64 23.93 15.72
C PRO A 268 23.73 23.64 14.52
N LEU A 269 23.68 24.57 13.55
CA LEU A 269 23.00 24.35 12.27
C LEU A 269 23.85 23.47 11.34
N PRO A 270 23.21 22.67 10.46
CA PRO A 270 23.91 22.06 9.34
C PRO A 270 24.33 23.14 8.34
N GLU A 271 25.62 23.22 8.04
CA GLU A 271 26.18 24.17 7.11
C GLU A 271 26.64 23.47 5.82
N PRO A 272 25.79 23.40 4.78
CA PRO A 272 26.24 22.93 3.47
C PRO A 272 27.35 23.85 2.95
N ASP A 273 28.41 23.25 2.40
CA ASP A 273 29.48 23.98 1.72
C ASP A 273 28.96 24.62 0.41
N GLU A 274 29.40 25.84 0.10
CA GLU A 274 29.01 26.52 -1.13
C GLU A 274 29.55 25.81 -2.38
N ALA A 275 30.71 25.15 -2.29
CA ALA A 275 31.22 24.34 -3.40
C ALA A 275 30.30 23.12 -3.66
N PHE A 276 29.86 22.43 -2.61
CA PHE A 276 28.87 21.35 -2.72
C PHE A 276 27.56 21.84 -3.37
N VAL A 277 27.03 22.99 -2.96
CA VAL A 277 25.80 23.56 -3.54
C VAL A 277 25.98 23.93 -5.02
N ARG A 278 27.15 24.45 -5.39
CA ARG A 278 27.45 24.88 -6.76
C ARG A 278 27.67 23.71 -7.72
N ASP A 279 28.41 22.70 -7.26
CA ASP A 279 29.00 21.69 -8.14
C ASP A 279 28.21 20.37 -8.14
N GLU A 280 27.52 20.04 -7.04
CA GLU A 280 26.80 18.75 -6.90
C GLU A 280 25.27 18.87 -6.98
N LEU A 281 24.71 20.07 -6.78
CA LEU A 281 23.26 20.29 -6.81
C LEU A 281 22.80 21.02 -8.08
N PRO A 282 21.59 20.73 -8.59
CA PRO A 282 21.02 21.47 -9.70
C PRO A 282 20.65 22.89 -9.27
N ARG A 283 20.71 23.82 -10.22
CA ARG A 283 20.27 25.21 -9.98
C ARG A 283 18.76 25.27 -9.76
N VAL A 284 18.37 25.93 -8.69
CA VAL A 284 16.97 26.22 -8.36
C VAL A 284 16.56 27.50 -9.07
N LEU A 285 15.40 27.51 -9.70
CA LEU A 285 14.90 28.68 -10.44
C LEU A 285 13.84 29.42 -9.64
N LEU A 286 13.78 30.73 -9.80
CA LEU A 286 12.62 31.52 -9.38
C LEU A 286 11.39 31.11 -10.20
N ARG A 287 10.21 31.33 -9.63
CA ARG A 287 8.94 31.05 -10.31
C ARG A 287 8.89 31.76 -11.67
N GLY A 288 8.53 31.01 -12.71
CA GLY A 288 8.56 31.47 -14.11
C GLY A 288 9.86 31.16 -14.86
N GLY A 289 10.87 30.57 -14.20
CA GLY A 289 12.02 29.92 -14.85
C GLY A 289 13.00 30.86 -15.56
N LYS A 290 12.91 32.18 -15.35
CA LYS A 290 13.75 33.19 -16.04
C LYS A 290 15.08 33.48 -15.36
N ALA A 291 15.20 33.19 -14.07
CA ALA A 291 16.40 33.46 -13.27
C ALA A 291 16.63 32.35 -12.23
N ALA A 292 17.89 32.07 -11.93
CA ALA A 292 18.30 31.10 -10.92
C ALA A 292 18.56 31.76 -9.56
N LEU A 293 18.31 31.05 -8.47
CA LEU A 293 18.76 31.48 -7.14
C LEU A 293 20.30 31.57 -7.12
N PRO A 294 20.87 32.64 -6.55
CA PRO A 294 22.30 32.69 -6.25
C PRO A 294 22.73 31.55 -5.32
N VAL A 295 24.01 31.16 -5.37
CA VAL A 295 24.56 30.07 -4.53
C VAL A 295 24.29 30.26 -3.03
N PRO A 296 24.47 31.46 -2.43
CA PRO A 296 24.17 31.65 -1.00
C PRO A 296 22.69 31.45 -0.64
N ALA A 297 21.77 31.88 -1.51
CA ALA A 297 20.33 31.67 -1.31
C ALA A 297 19.96 30.19 -1.44
N THR A 298 20.58 29.48 -2.38
CA THR A 298 20.42 28.03 -2.55
C THR A 298 20.97 27.27 -1.33
N ARG A 299 22.11 27.71 -0.78
CA ARG A 299 22.68 27.17 0.48
C ARG A 299 21.66 27.28 1.62
N ASN A 300 21.05 28.46 1.80
CA ASN A 300 20.02 28.67 2.82
C ASN A 300 18.79 27.76 2.62
N LEU A 301 18.33 27.59 1.37
CA LEU A 301 17.25 26.65 1.05
C LEU A 301 17.61 25.21 1.43
N VAL A 302 18.83 24.75 1.07
CA VAL A 302 19.31 23.42 1.43
C VAL A 302 19.40 23.25 2.95
N THR A 303 19.84 24.29 3.68
CA THR A 303 19.83 24.29 5.14
C THR A 303 18.41 24.12 5.69
N MET A 304 17.41 24.86 5.18
CA MET A 304 16.00 24.70 5.58
C MET A 304 15.50 23.27 5.38
N LEU A 305 15.83 22.66 4.24
CA LEU A 305 15.45 21.28 3.93
C LEU A 305 16.17 20.28 4.85
N ARG A 306 17.46 20.47 5.15
CA ARG A 306 18.24 19.57 6.02
C ARG A 306 17.81 19.59 7.48
N ILE A 307 17.28 20.71 7.97
CA ILE A 307 16.71 20.79 9.33
C ILE A 307 15.23 20.36 9.37
N SER A 308 14.62 20.08 8.22
CA SER A 308 13.24 19.62 8.13
C SER A 308 13.15 18.09 8.17
N SER A 309 11.98 17.60 8.55
CA SER A 309 11.57 16.20 8.34
C SER A 309 10.09 16.14 8.02
N VAL A 310 9.61 15.00 7.49
CA VAL A 310 8.16 14.79 7.23
C VAL A 310 7.31 15.03 8.48
N LYS A 311 7.82 14.70 9.67
CA LYS A 311 7.11 14.87 10.94
C LYS A 311 7.24 16.28 11.53
N ASP A 312 8.32 16.96 11.19
CA ASP A 312 8.68 18.26 11.74
C ASP A 312 9.31 19.13 10.65
N PRO A 313 8.50 19.66 9.72
CA PRO A 313 9.00 20.54 8.67
C PRO A 313 9.37 21.90 9.26
N TYR A 314 10.49 22.47 8.82
CA TYR A 314 10.84 23.84 9.19
C TYR A 314 9.87 24.82 8.55
N ALA A 315 9.33 25.75 9.35
CA ALA A 315 8.23 26.62 8.93
C ALA A 315 8.59 27.55 7.76
N GLY A 316 9.87 27.87 7.55
CA GLY A 316 10.32 28.68 6.44
C GLY A 316 10.15 28.01 5.07
N CYS A 317 10.11 26.67 5.01
CA CYS A 317 10.01 25.91 3.75
C CYS A 317 8.75 26.28 2.95
N GLU A 318 7.57 26.21 3.58
CA GLU A 318 6.29 26.49 2.90
C GLU A 318 6.15 27.96 2.47
N GLN A 319 6.87 28.88 3.13
CA GLN A 319 6.86 30.29 2.76
C GLN A 319 7.70 30.58 1.52
N VAL A 320 8.76 29.80 1.27
CA VAL A 320 9.67 30.03 0.13
C VAL A 320 9.27 29.28 -1.13
N PHE A 321 8.69 28.07 -1.02
CA PHE A 321 8.34 27.24 -2.18
C PHE A 321 7.43 27.93 -3.23
N PRO A 322 6.41 28.73 -2.85
CA PRO A 322 5.56 29.43 -3.82
C PRO A 322 6.31 30.43 -4.72
N HIS A 323 7.52 30.86 -4.34
CA HIS A 323 8.35 31.79 -5.12
C HIS A 323 9.31 31.10 -6.07
N LEU A 324 9.38 29.77 -6.05
CA LEU A 324 10.34 28.98 -6.79
C LEU A 324 9.65 28.12 -7.87
N ASP A 325 10.43 27.70 -8.86
CA ASP A 325 9.95 26.83 -9.93
C ASP A 325 9.82 25.37 -9.44
N PRO A 326 8.62 24.75 -9.53
CA PRO A 326 8.39 23.40 -9.02
C PRO A 326 9.27 22.32 -9.64
N ALA A 327 9.57 22.39 -10.95
CA ALA A 327 10.39 21.37 -11.62
C ALA A 327 11.85 21.44 -11.15
N SER A 328 12.39 22.65 -10.96
CA SER A 328 13.73 22.83 -10.39
C SER A 328 13.82 22.35 -8.93
N LEU A 329 12.75 22.52 -8.13
CA LEU A 329 12.67 22.00 -6.77
C LEU A 329 12.62 20.47 -6.72
N ALA A 330 11.90 19.83 -7.65
CA ALA A 330 11.86 18.37 -7.77
C ALA A 330 13.24 17.79 -8.10
N GLU A 331 13.98 18.42 -9.02
CA GLU A 331 15.36 18.02 -9.33
C GLU A 331 16.31 18.24 -8.15
N LEU A 332 16.16 19.34 -7.39
CA LEU A 332 16.93 19.56 -6.15
C LEU A 332 16.67 18.45 -5.13
N ALA A 333 15.41 18.13 -4.86
CA ALA A 333 15.02 17.08 -3.91
C ALA A 333 15.61 15.72 -4.31
N TRP A 334 15.53 15.38 -5.61
CA TRP A 334 16.15 14.16 -6.13
C TRP A 334 17.67 14.18 -6.02
N ALA A 335 18.33 15.32 -6.25
CA ALA A 335 19.77 15.46 -6.09
C ALA A 335 20.19 15.24 -4.63
N MET A 336 19.51 15.88 -3.67
CA MET A 336 19.75 15.68 -2.24
C MET A 336 19.68 14.20 -1.84
N TYR A 337 18.64 13.49 -2.31
CA TYR A 337 18.51 12.04 -2.08
C TYR A 337 19.70 11.23 -2.61
N ARG A 338 20.28 11.61 -3.76
CA ARG A 338 21.40 10.88 -4.35
C ARG A 338 22.75 11.21 -3.70
N THR A 339 22.95 12.46 -3.28
CA THR A 339 24.22 12.92 -2.72
C THR A 339 24.36 12.58 -1.24
N GLU A 340 23.25 12.52 -0.49
CA GLU A 340 23.27 12.24 0.94
C GLU A 340 23.21 10.73 1.22
N TYR A 341 24.39 10.11 1.33
CA TYR A 341 24.46 8.71 1.77
C TYR A 341 24.18 8.59 3.28
N VAL A 342 23.16 7.80 3.62
CA VAL A 342 22.84 7.45 5.01
C VAL A 342 22.96 5.93 5.17
N PRO A 343 23.88 5.44 6.03
CA PRO A 343 23.92 4.03 6.40
C PRO A 343 22.59 3.59 6.99
N ASP A 344 22.10 2.41 6.59
CA ASP A 344 20.88 1.81 7.14
C ASP A 344 19.63 2.72 7.12
N ALA A 345 19.56 3.63 6.15
CA ALA A 345 18.34 4.34 5.80
C ALA A 345 18.21 4.44 4.27
N TRP A 346 16.99 4.68 3.79
CA TRP A 346 16.82 4.95 2.37
C TRP A 346 17.23 6.38 2.02
N ALA A 347 16.94 7.36 2.90
CA ALA A 347 17.27 8.78 2.77
C ALA A 347 17.53 9.42 4.14
N SER A 348 18.15 10.61 4.16
CA SER A 348 18.18 11.48 5.35
C SER A 348 16.78 12.05 5.63
N PRO A 349 16.46 12.50 6.86
CA PRO A 349 15.16 13.10 7.16
C PRO A 349 14.81 14.29 6.26
N GLY A 350 15.81 15.12 5.94
CA GLY A 350 15.66 16.28 5.06
C GLY A 350 15.45 15.90 3.60
N ALA A 351 16.19 14.90 3.09
CA ALA A 351 15.99 14.39 1.74
C ALA A 351 14.64 13.66 1.59
N GLU A 352 14.22 12.89 2.60
CA GLU A 352 12.89 12.26 2.64
C GLU A 352 11.77 13.33 2.58
N TYR A 353 11.88 14.40 3.38
CA TYR A 353 10.96 15.52 3.34
C TYR A 353 10.96 16.23 1.98
N ALA A 354 12.15 16.56 1.45
CA ALA A 354 12.28 17.22 0.16
C ALA A 354 11.65 16.39 -0.96
N VAL A 355 11.93 15.08 -1.03
CA VAL A 355 11.34 14.19 -2.04
C VAL A 355 9.82 14.12 -1.90
N GLN A 356 9.30 13.97 -0.68
CA GLN A 356 7.86 13.91 -0.45
C GLN A 356 7.15 15.21 -0.85
N ARG A 357 7.72 16.36 -0.45
CA ARG A 357 7.05 17.65 -0.56
C ARG A 357 7.24 18.32 -1.92
N LEU A 358 8.39 18.10 -2.56
CA LEU A 358 8.82 18.79 -3.78
C LEU A 358 8.85 17.87 -5.01
N GLY A 359 8.74 16.56 -4.81
CA GLY A 359 8.78 15.58 -5.91
C GLY A 359 7.59 15.70 -6.85
N ASP A 360 7.86 15.45 -8.13
CA ASP A 360 6.87 15.39 -9.22
C ASP A 360 6.68 13.94 -9.73
N ALA A 361 5.89 13.76 -10.79
CA ALA A 361 5.69 12.45 -11.44
C ALA A 361 7.02 11.82 -11.90
N THR A 362 7.97 12.64 -12.39
CA THR A 362 9.31 12.17 -12.76
C THR A 362 10.07 11.63 -11.55
N THR A 363 10.01 12.34 -10.43
CA THR A 363 10.64 11.97 -9.16
C THR A 363 10.02 10.68 -8.61
N ALA A 364 8.69 10.56 -8.65
CA ALA A 364 7.97 9.35 -8.25
C ALA A 364 8.41 8.13 -9.09
N ALA A 365 8.50 8.27 -10.41
CA ALA A 365 8.96 7.20 -11.30
C ALA A 365 10.41 6.79 -11.03
N ARG A 366 11.30 7.76 -10.77
CA ARG A 366 12.71 7.52 -10.40
C ARG A 366 12.80 6.79 -9.04
N LEU A 367 12.03 7.23 -8.04
CA LEU A 367 11.99 6.61 -6.71
C LEU A 367 11.46 5.18 -6.79
N ALA A 368 10.34 4.95 -7.46
CA ALA A 368 9.76 3.61 -7.64
C ALA A 368 10.73 2.66 -8.38
N THR A 369 11.45 3.17 -9.38
CA THR A 369 12.48 2.39 -10.09
C THR A 369 13.65 2.01 -9.17
N ALA A 370 14.10 2.94 -8.32
CA ALA A 370 15.15 2.66 -7.34
C ALA A 370 14.69 1.61 -6.30
N MET A 371 13.48 1.78 -5.77
CA MET A 371 12.85 0.88 -4.81
C MET A 371 12.74 -0.55 -5.32
N GLY A 372 12.41 -0.72 -6.61
CA GLY A 372 12.32 -2.05 -7.23
C GLY A 372 13.64 -2.85 -7.18
N ARG A 373 14.79 -2.17 -6.99
CA ARG A 373 16.13 -2.77 -6.95
C ARG A 373 16.72 -2.86 -5.54
N TRP A 374 16.01 -2.41 -4.51
CA TRP A 374 16.54 -2.38 -3.15
C TRP A 374 16.79 -3.78 -2.58
N SER A 375 17.91 -3.92 -1.87
CA SER A 375 18.27 -5.14 -1.16
C SER A 375 17.39 -5.37 0.06
N LYS A 376 17.40 -6.61 0.55
CA LYS A 376 16.74 -7.02 1.80
C LYS A 376 17.04 -6.09 2.99
N ASN A 377 18.30 -5.64 3.12
CA ASN A 377 18.72 -4.75 4.22
C ASN A 377 18.08 -3.38 4.07
N ARG A 378 18.19 -2.76 2.89
CA ARG A 378 17.64 -1.43 2.63
C ARG A 378 16.11 -1.35 2.80
N VAL A 379 15.39 -2.43 2.47
CA VAL A 379 13.93 -2.51 2.72
C VAL A 379 13.63 -2.54 4.23
N TRP A 380 14.43 -3.25 5.04
CA TRP A 380 14.25 -3.32 6.49
C TRP A 380 14.61 -2.04 7.21
N SER A 381 15.68 -1.39 6.78
CA SER A 381 16.20 -0.18 7.42
C SER A 381 15.47 1.06 6.90
N GLY A 382 14.16 1.12 7.13
CA GLY A 382 13.31 2.28 6.84
C GLY A 382 12.78 2.39 5.40
N GLY A 383 13.20 1.53 4.46
CA GLY A 383 12.75 1.59 3.06
C GLY A 383 11.24 1.48 2.85
N LEU A 384 10.51 0.82 3.76
CA LEU A 384 9.05 0.76 3.68
C LEU A 384 8.37 2.13 3.80
N ARG A 385 9.00 3.12 4.47
CA ARG A 385 8.49 4.51 4.54
C ARG A 385 8.48 5.21 3.19
N ALA A 386 9.35 4.81 2.26
CA ALA A 386 9.35 5.38 0.91
C ALA A 386 8.06 5.06 0.13
N LEU A 387 7.31 4.02 0.51
CA LEU A 387 5.96 3.78 -0.02
C LEU A 387 4.99 4.90 0.41
N ASP A 388 5.12 5.39 1.64
CA ASP A 388 4.27 6.47 2.16
C ASP A 388 4.65 7.81 1.51
N VAL A 389 5.94 8.01 1.20
CA VAL A 389 6.42 9.13 0.39
C VAL A 389 5.86 9.09 -1.03
N LEU A 390 5.87 7.93 -1.70
CA LEU A 390 5.26 7.77 -3.02
C LEU A 390 3.78 8.14 -3.03
N ILE A 391 3.02 7.72 -2.00
CA ILE A 391 1.60 8.04 -1.88
C ILE A 391 1.38 9.53 -1.63
N ALA A 392 2.17 10.12 -0.73
CA ALA A 392 2.01 11.52 -0.34
C ALA A 392 2.37 12.52 -1.47
N MET A 393 3.20 12.12 -2.45
CA MET A 393 3.45 12.93 -3.65
C MET A 393 2.20 13.05 -4.57
N ASP A 394 1.21 12.15 -4.42
CA ASP A 394 -0.09 12.19 -5.11
C ASP A 394 0.00 12.39 -6.64
N THR A 395 0.91 11.67 -7.28
CA THR A 395 1.11 11.73 -8.74
C THR A 395 0.14 10.77 -9.47
N PRO A 396 -0.28 11.05 -10.72
CA PRO A 396 -1.24 10.21 -11.45
C PRO A 396 -0.84 8.72 -11.53
N ASP A 397 0.46 8.44 -11.66
CA ASP A 397 1.01 7.10 -11.83
C ASP A 397 1.35 6.39 -10.51
N THR A 398 1.06 7.01 -9.36
CA THR A 398 1.41 6.49 -8.03
C THR A 398 0.91 5.07 -7.81
N LEU A 399 -0.35 4.80 -8.15
CA LEU A 399 -0.97 3.49 -7.97
C LEU A 399 -0.32 2.44 -8.90
N LEU A 400 0.04 2.82 -10.12
CA LEU A 400 0.79 1.97 -11.05
C LEU A 400 2.18 1.63 -10.50
N HIS A 401 2.87 2.60 -9.89
CA HIS A 401 4.16 2.38 -9.23
C HIS A 401 4.03 1.40 -8.04
N LEU A 402 3.01 1.56 -7.20
CA LEU A 402 2.75 0.66 -6.08
C LEU A 402 2.44 -0.77 -6.55
N ASP A 403 1.60 -0.93 -7.57
CA ASP A 403 1.28 -2.23 -8.16
C ASP A 403 2.53 -2.92 -8.71
N ARG A 404 3.36 -2.17 -9.46
CA ARG A 404 4.64 -2.67 -9.96
C ARG A 404 5.57 -3.10 -8.84
N LEU A 405 5.68 -2.33 -7.76
CA LEU A 405 6.50 -2.66 -6.59
C LEU A 405 6.00 -3.91 -5.87
N ALA A 406 4.68 -4.05 -5.72
CA ALA A 406 4.08 -5.23 -5.10
C ALA A 406 4.38 -6.52 -5.87
N ARG A 407 4.53 -6.42 -7.20
CA ARG A 407 4.75 -7.58 -8.07
C ARG A 407 6.22 -7.88 -8.29
N LYS A 408 7.06 -6.86 -8.49
CA LYS A 408 8.39 -6.99 -9.09
C LYS A 408 9.56 -6.47 -8.26
N ALA A 409 9.34 -5.97 -7.05
CA ALA A 409 10.46 -5.58 -6.20
C ALA A 409 11.40 -6.77 -5.95
N ALA A 410 12.71 -6.53 -5.87
CA ALA A 410 13.70 -7.57 -5.59
C ALA A 410 13.40 -8.31 -4.26
N ASP A 411 12.94 -7.59 -3.22
CA ASP A 411 12.38 -8.18 -1.99
C ASP A 411 10.83 -8.15 -2.02
N ALA A 412 10.25 -8.74 -3.08
CA ALA A 412 8.78 -8.80 -3.26
C ALA A 412 8.07 -9.42 -2.05
N LYS A 413 8.71 -10.36 -1.32
CA LYS A 413 8.13 -10.99 -0.12
C LYS A 413 7.66 -9.96 0.91
N ARG A 414 8.39 -8.86 1.07
CA ARG A 414 8.06 -7.81 2.04
C ARG A 414 7.36 -6.64 1.40
N MET A 415 7.87 -6.16 0.26
CA MET A 415 7.28 -5.01 -0.43
C MET A 415 5.81 -5.26 -0.81
N ARG A 416 5.48 -6.49 -1.22
CA ARG A 416 4.12 -6.87 -1.63
C ARG A 416 3.09 -6.62 -0.56
N ALA A 417 3.31 -7.09 0.67
CA ALA A 417 2.31 -6.94 1.72
C ALA A 417 2.02 -5.46 2.02
N HIS A 418 3.06 -4.62 2.06
CA HIS A 418 2.90 -3.20 2.37
C HIS A 418 2.32 -2.39 1.20
N ALA A 419 2.77 -2.63 -0.02
CA ALA A 419 2.24 -1.97 -1.22
C ALA A 419 0.80 -2.42 -1.51
N GLN A 420 0.49 -3.71 -1.37
CA GLN A 420 -0.87 -4.23 -1.55
C GLN A 420 -1.83 -3.66 -0.52
N ALA A 421 -1.45 -3.58 0.77
CA ALA A 421 -2.31 -2.99 1.79
C ALA A 421 -2.68 -1.52 1.49
N ARG A 422 -1.79 -0.77 0.82
CA ARG A 422 -2.04 0.61 0.38
C ARG A 422 -2.97 0.65 -0.84
N LEU A 423 -2.79 -0.24 -1.82
CA LEU A 423 -3.72 -0.40 -2.95
C LEU A 423 -5.12 -0.81 -2.48
N ASP A 424 -5.21 -1.75 -1.53
CA ASP A 424 -6.48 -2.22 -0.97
C ASP A 424 -7.20 -1.11 -0.20
N ARG A 425 -6.45 -0.23 0.48
CA ARG A 425 -7.02 0.97 1.11
C ARG A 425 -7.65 1.88 0.05
N VAL A 426 -6.92 2.21 -1.01
CA VAL A 426 -7.43 3.05 -2.11
C VAL A 426 -8.63 2.41 -2.82
N ALA A 427 -8.61 1.08 -3.00
CA ALA A 427 -9.73 0.35 -3.58
C ALA A 427 -11.00 0.47 -2.70
N ARG A 428 -10.86 0.28 -1.38
CA ARG A 428 -11.96 0.45 -0.41
C ARG A 428 -12.51 1.87 -0.38
N GLU A 429 -11.64 2.88 -0.36
CA GLU A 429 -12.03 4.30 -0.43
C GLU A 429 -12.84 4.62 -1.70
N ARG A 430 -12.57 3.89 -2.79
CA ARG A 430 -13.29 4.02 -4.07
C ARG A 430 -14.48 3.06 -4.23
N GLY A 431 -14.78 2.23 -3.24
CA GLY A 431 -15.86 1.24 -3.30
C GLY A 431 -15.65 0.13 -4.36
N ILE A 432 -14.39 -0.13 -4.75
CA ILE A 432 -14.04 -1.16 -5.74
C ILE A 432 -13.16 -2.24 -5.11
N THR A 433 -13.12 -3.42 -5.73
CA THR A 433 -12.21 -4.50 -5.32
C THR A 433 -10.77 -4.19 -5.75
N GLY A 434 -9.78 -4.79 -5.07
CA GLY A 434 -8.37 -4.67 -5.47
C GLY A 434 -8.10 -5.17 -6.91
N GLU A 435 -8.88 -6.15 -7.37
CA GLU A 435 -8.81 -6.63 -8.75
C GLU A 435 -9.40 -5.63 -9.76
N GLN A 436 -10.52 -5.01 -9.43
CA GLN A 436 -11.11 -3.92 -10.23
C GLN A 436 -10.18 -2.71 -10.29
N LEU A 437 -9.47 -2.41 -9.21
CA LEU A 437 -8.43 -1.38 -9.23
C LEU A 437 -7.30 -1.79 -10.17
N ALA A 438 -6.80 -3.03 -10.07
CA ALA A 438 -5.72 -3.51 -10.93
C ALA A 438 -6.08 -3.54 -12.43
N ASP A 439 -7.34 -3.77 -12.79
CA ASP A 439 -7.83 -3.65 -14.18
C ASP A 439 -7.68 -2.21 -14.72
N ARG A 440 -7.87 -1.20 -13.86
CA ARG A 440 -7.77 0.23 -14.20
C ARG A 440 -6.33 0.77 -14.17
N LEU A 441 -5.37 -0.03 -13.68
CA LEU A 441 -3.96 0.36 -13.59
C LEU A 441 -3.11 -0.15 -14.77
N VAL A 442 -3.72 -0.76 -15.78
CA VAL A 442 -2.98 -1.22 -16.95
C VAL A 442 -2.55 0.00 -17.78
N PRO A 443 -1.25 0.15 -18.10
CA PRO A 443 -0.78 1.27 -18.91
C PRO A 443 -1.19 1.11 -20.38
N ASP A 444 -1.55 2.22 -21.02
CA ASP A 444 -1.81 2.28 -22.47
C ASP A 444 -0.53 2.24 -23.32
N PHE A 445 0.63 2.49 -22.71
CA PHE A 445 1.92 2.66 -23.39
C PHE A 445 1.94 3.74 -24.49
N GLY A 446 1.11 4.78 -24.35
CA GLY A 446 0.97 5.84 -25.37
C GLY A 446 0.42 5.32 -26.70
N LEU A 447 -0.31 4.21 -26.67
CA LEU A 447 -1.13 3.76 -27.80
C LEU A 447 -2.34 4.69 -27.94
N ASP A 448 -2.78 4.90 -29.18
CA ASP A 448 -4.04 5.58 -29.47
C ASP A 448 -5.26 4.71 -29.12
N ALA A 449 -6.47 5.26 -29.28
CA ALA A 449 -7.71 4.53 -29.05
C ALA A 449 -7.85 3.28 -29.95
N ASP A 450 -7.20 3.29 -31.11
CA ASP A 450 -7.14 2.15 -32.03
C ASP A 450 -6.20 1.03 -31.55
N GLY A 451 -5.50 1.26 -30.44
CA GLY A 451 -4.52 0.34 -29.87
C GLY A 451 -3.24 0.28 -30.70
N THR A 452 -2.97 1.31 -31.49
CA THR A 452 -1.79 1.41 -32.35
C THR A 452 -0.90 2.58 -31.93
N MET A 453 0.30 2.65 -32.50
CA MET A 453 1.19 3.79 -32.33
C MET A 453 2.00 3.97 -33.61
N THR A 454 2.09 5.20 -34.09
CA THR A 454 2.93 5.54 -35.24
C THR A 454 4.33 5.94 -34.78
N LEU A 455 5.34 5.31 -35.34
CA LEU A 455 6.74 5.60 -35.12
C LEU A 455 7.32 6.26 -36.38
N ASP A 456 7.68 7.53 -36.26
CA ASP A 456 8.11 8.36 -37.40
C ASP A 456 9.63 8.35 -37.54
N TYR A 457 10.11 7.99 -38.74
CA TYR A 457 11.52 8.12 -39.12
C TYR A 457 11.75 9.31 -40.09
N GLY A 458 10.70 10.07 -40.44
CA GLY A 458 10.70 11.09 -41.47
C GLY A 458 10.12 10.54 -42.78
N PRO A 459 10.95 10.09 -43.75
CA PRO A 459 10.47 9.61 -45.05
C PRO A 459 9.77 8.25 -45.00
N ARG A 460 9.85 7.54 -43.87
CA ARG A 460 9.14 6.28 -43.63
C ARG A 460 8.53 6.28 -42.24
N ARG A 461 7.39 5.62 -42.10
CA ARG A 461 6.67 5.46 -40.85
C ARG A 461 6.40 3.99 -40.60
N PHE A 462 6.28 3.65 -39.33
CA PHE A 462 5.95 2.30 -38.89
C PHE A 462 4.76 2.34 -37.94
N THR A 463 3.79 1.45 -38.16
CA THR A 463 2.62 1.32 -37.27
C THR A 463 2.84 0.12 -36.35
N VAL A 464 2.77 0.35 -35.04
CA VAL A 464 2.90 -0.70 -34.03
C VAL A 464 1.58 -1.43 -33.86
N GLY A 465 1.65 -2.76 -33.82
CA GLY A 465 0.55 -3.66 -33.49
C GLY A 465 0.97 -4.76 -32.52
N PHE A 466 0.02 -5.58 -32.09
CA PHE A 466 0.21 -6.62 -31.08
C PHE A 466 -0.36 -7.96 -31.51
N ASP A 467 0.38 -9.03 -31.18
CA ASP A 467 -0.05 -10.40 -31.43
C ASP A 467 -0.86 -10.98 -30.26
N GLU A 468 -1.18 -12.28 -30.34
CA GLU A 468 -1.96 -13.00 -29.35
C GLU A 468 -1.32 -13.05 -27.96
N ARG A 469 0.00 -12.79 -27.87
CA ARG A 469 0.73 -12.71 -26.60
C ARG A 469 1.00 -11.27 -26.18
N LEU A 470 0.37 -10.29 -26.83
CA LEU A 470 0.69 -8.87 -26.73
C LEU A 470 2.18 -8.57 -26.97
N ALA A 471 2.87 -9.34 -27.80
CA ALA A 471 4.20 -8.99 -28.22
C ALA A 471 4.12 -7.89 -29.31
N PRO A 472 4.77 -6.73 -29.11
CA PRO A 472 4.73 -5.66 -30.10
C PRO A 472 5.45 -6.06 -31.39
N TYR A 473 4.85 -5.75 -32.53
CA TYR A 473 5.47 -5.77 -33.85
C TYR A 473 5.23 -4.44 -34.56
N ALA A 474 6.00 -4.17 -35.61
CA ALA A 474 5.86 -2.98 -36.44
C ALA A 474 5.52 -3.37 -37.88
N LEU A 475 4.57 -2.67 -38.50
CA LEU A 475 4.26 -2.74 -39.92
C LEU A 475 4.96 -1.58 -40.62
N ASP A 476 5.64 -1.83 -41.73
CA ASP A 476 6.16 -0.75 -42.59
C ASP A 476 5.08 -0.22 -43.55
N GLY A 477 5.41 0.80 -44.35
CA GLY A 477 4.48 1.39 -45.33
C GLY A 477 3.94 0.43 -46.40
N THR A 478 4.47 -0.80 -46.51
CA THR A 478 3.93 -1.86 -47.37
C THR A 478 3.08 -2.88 -46.63
N GLY A 479 2.87 -2.69 -45.32
CA GLY A 479 2.18 -3.65 -44.46
C GLY A 479 3.05 -4.83 -44.00
N LYS A 480 4.37 -4.82 -44.24
CA LYS A 480 5.22 -5.95 -43.88
C LYS A 480 5.53 -5.92 -42.38
N ARG A 481 5.20 -7.02 -41.70
CA ARG A 481 5.45 -7.22 -40.26
C ARG A 481 6.93 -7.41 -39.94
N ARG A 482 7.39 -6.71 -38.90
CA ARG A 482 8.75 -6.74 -38.38
C ARG A 482 8.75 -6.83 -36.87
N THR A 483 9.54 -7.74 -36.32
CA THR A 483 9.73 -7.90 -34.86
C THR A 483 10.77 -6.92 -34.31
N THR A 484 11.57 -6.31 -35.17
CA THR A 484 12.54 -5.26 -34.85
C THR A 484 12.46 -4.14 -35.88
N LEU A 485 12.60 -2.90 -35.43
CA LEU A 485 12.71 -1.77 -36.34
C LEU A 485 14.08 -1.76 -37.03
N PRO A 486 14.15 -1.29 -38.28
CA PRO A 486 15.43 -1.00 -38.92
C PRO A 486 16.23 0.02 -38.11
N LYS A 487 17.57 -0.12 -38.09
CA LYS A 487 18.43 0.92 -37.53
C LYS A 487 18.20 2.24 -38.29
N PRO A 488 18.18 3.40 -37.61
CA PRO A 488 18.17 4.71 -38.26
C PRO A 488 19.32 4.81 -39.28
N GLY A 489 19.00 5.22 -40.50
CA GLY A 489 19.95 5.40 -41.59
C GLY A 489 20.18 6.88 -41.93
N VAL A 490 21.13 7.15 -42.81
CA VAL A 490 21.54 8.52 -43.21
C VAL A 490 20.41 9.31 -43.91
N LYS A 491 19.44 8.61 -44.49
CA LYS A 491 18.27 9.22 -45.15
C LYS A 491 17.09 9.45 -44.20
N ASP A 492 17.14 8.91 -42.98
CA ASP A 492 16.08 9.12 -41.99
C ASP A 492 16.33 10.43 -41.22
N ASP A 493 15.28 10.93 -40.57
CA ASP A 493 15.38 12.13 -39.74
C ASP A 493 16.33 11.89 -38.54
N PRO A 494 17.32 12.78 -38.32
CA PRO A 494 18.36 12.57 -37.32
C PRO A 494 17.86 12.67 -35.87
N ALA A 495 16.68 13.24 -35.63
CA ALA A 495 16.07 13.33 -34.30
C ALA A 495 14.97 12.27 -34.12
N LEU A 496 14.02 12.18 -35.06
CA LEU A 496 12.85 11.31 -34.93
C LEU A 496 13.21 9.82 -34.99
N ALA A 497 14.11 9.41 -35.89
CA ALA A 497 14.39 7.99 -36.10
C ALA A 497 15.10 7.33 -34.90
N PRO A 498 16.15 7.92 -34.28
CA PRO A 498 16.74 7.38 -33.05
C PRO A 498 15.74 7.29 -31.89
N ASP A 499 14.88 8.29 -31.75
CA ASP A 499 13.85 8.35 -30.70
C ASP A 499 12.78 7.28 -30.91
N ALA A 500 12.28 7.12 -32.13
CA ALA A 500 11.34 6.07 -32.51
C ALA A 500 11.93 4.66 -32.30
N HIS A 501 13.19 4.45 -32.70
CA HIS A 501 13.89 3.17 -32.47
C HIS A 501 14.03 2.85 -30.97
N ARG A 502 14.40 3.85 -30.15
CA ARG A 502 14.47 3.72 -28.69
C ARG A 502 13.10 3.41 -28.09
N ARG A 503 12.06 4.17 -28.48
CA ARG A 503 10.69 4.02 -28.00
C ARG A 503 10.14 2.62 -28.24
N PHE A 504 10.36 2.04 -29.43
CA PHE A 504 9.94 0.67 -29.71
C PHE A 504 10.69 -0.36 -28.86
N GLY A 505 11.99 -0.15 -28.64
CA GLY A 505 12.80 -1.00 -27.77
C GLY A 505 12.30 -1.01 -26.32
N ASP A 506 11.89 0.15 -25.81
CA ASP A 506 11.35 0.30 -24.46
C ASP A 506 9.94 -0.29 -24.35
N LEU A 507 9.07 -0.03 -25.33
CA LEU A 507 7.75 -0.66 -25.43
C LEU A 507 7.84 -2.18 -25.37
N LYS A 508 8.75 -2.81 -26.12
CA LYS A 508 8.93 -4.27 -26.09
C LYS A 508 9.30 -4.80 -24.70
N LYS A 509 10.11 -4.06 -23.93
CA LYS A 509 10.50 -4.46 -22.57
C LYS A 509 9.33 -4.31 -21.59
N GLU A 510 8.63 -3.19 -21.68
CA GLU A 510 7.55 -2.83 -20.76
C GLU A 510 6.30 -3.70 -21.01
N ALA A 511 5.84 -3.77 -22.27
CA ALA A 511 4.66 -4.53 -22.67
C ALA A 511 4.81 -6.02 -22.36
N ARG A 512 6.00 -6.63 -22.58
CA ARG A 512 6.22 -8.06 -22.36
C ARG A 512 5.78 -8.52 -20.97
N THR A 513 6.03 -7.72 -19.94
CA THR A 513 5.66 -8.17 -18.60
C THR A 513 4.21 -7.87 -18.25
N VAL A 514 3.68 -6.73 -18.69
CA VAL A 514 2.26 -6.41 -18.48
C VAL A 514 1.41 -7.46 -19.21
N ALA A 515 1.77 -7.80 -20.45
CA ALA A 515 1.15 -8.86 -21.23
C ALA A 515 1.07 -10.19 -20.48
N ALA A 516 2.21 -10.71 -20.03
CA ALA A 516 2.26 -12.01 -19.35
C ALA A 516 1.44 -12.04 -18.05
N ASP A 517 1.29 -10.89 -17.38
CA ASP A 517 0.47 -10.77 -16.19
C ASP A 517 -1.03 -10.72 -16.53
N GLN A 518 -1.42 -9.88 -17.50
CA GLN A 518 -2.82 -9.72 -17.89
C GLN A 518 -3.42 -10.97 -18.54
N ILE A 519 -2.64 -11.70 -19.33
CA ILE A 519 -3.02 -13.03 -19.86
C ILE A 519 -3.35 -13.98 -18.71
N LYS A 520 -2.48 -14.05 -17.68
CA LYS A 520 -2.71 -14.90 -16.50
C LYS A 520 -3.91 -14.43 -15.67
N ARG A 521 -4.16 -13.13 -15.59
CA ARG A 521 -5.32 -12.58 -14.86
C ARG A 521 -6.62 -12.94 -15.56
N LEU A 522 -6.69 -12.83 -16.88
CA LEU A 522 -7.84 -13.25 -17.66
C LEU A 522 -8.07 -14.76 -17.58
N GLU A 523 -7.03 -15.58 -17.68
CA GLU A 523 -7.17 -17.03 -17.48
C GLU A 523 -7.70 -17.38 -16.07
N ARG A 524 -7.22 -16.70 -15.02
CA ARG A 524 -7.78 -16.87 -13.67
C ARG A 524 -9.20 -16.37 -13.56
N ALA A 525 -9.56 -15.27 -14.23
CA ALA A 525 -10.91 -14.75 -14.24
C ALA A 525 -11.90 -15.74 -14.88
N MET A 526 -11.47 -16.45 -15.93
CA MET A 526 -12.23 -17.55 -16.53
C MET A 526 -12.49 -18.68 -15.54
N VAL A 527 -11.46 -19.12 -14.81
CA VAL A 527 -11.57 -20.21 -13.83
C VAL A 527 -12.39 -19.80 -12.61
N ALA A 528 -12.22 -18.57 -12.15
CA ALA A 528 -12.91 -18.04 -10.97
C ALA A 528 -14.34 -17.58 -11.27
N GLY A 529 -14.76 -17.51 -12.54
CA GLY A 529 -16.06 -16.99 -12.94
C GLY A 529 -16.24 -15.50 -12.61
N ARG A 530 -15.16 -14.71 -12.70
CA ARG A 530 -15.21 -13.27 -12.45
C ARG A 530 -16.09 -12.60 -13.50
N SER A 531 -16.92 -11.65 -13.03
CA SER A 531 -17.80 -10.86 -13.88
C SER A 531 -17.43 -9.37 -13.88
N TRP A 532 -17.85 -8.70 -14.95
CA TRP A 532 -17.81 -7.26 -15.13
C TRP A 532 -19.20 -6.78 -15.57
N THR A 533 -19.55 -5.54 -15.23
CA THR A 533 -20.69 -4.89 -15.90
C THR A 533 -20.34 -4.59 -17.37
N PRO A 534 -21.32 -4.39 -18.26
CA PRO A 534 -21.04 -4.06 -19.65
C PRO A 534 -20.28 -2.74 -19.82
N VAL A 535 -20.51 -1.78 -18.93
CA VAL A 535 -19.78 -0.51 -18.88
C VAL A 535 -18.33 -0.75 -18.50
N GLU A 536 -18.07 -1.46 -17.40
CA GLU A 536 -16.70 -1.76 -16.97
C GLU A 536 -15.94 -2.57 -18.00
N PHE A 537 -16.55 -3.60 -18.58
CA PHE A 537 -15.95 -4.42 -19.63
C PHE A 537 -15.50 -3.56 -20.82
N ARG A 538 -16.34 -2.62 -21.26
CA ARG A 538 -15.97 -1.70 -22.34
C ARG A 538 -14.83 -0.76 -21.94
N GLU A 539 -14.88 -0.17 -20.75
CA GLU A 539 -13.89 0.83 -20.32
C GLU A 539 -12.52 0.23 -20.03
N VAL A 540 -12.47 -0.89 -19.30
CA VAL A 540 -11.21 -1.43 -18.77
C VAL A 540 -10.64 -2.57 -19.62
N LEU A 541 -11.44 -3.18 -20.49
CA LEU A 541 -11.02 -4.31 -21.33
C LEU A 541 -11.17 -4.00 -22.83
N ALA A 542 -12.40 -4.02 -23.37
CA ALA A 542 -12.62 -3.99 -24.82
C ALA A 542 -12.20 -2.67 -25.49
N GLY A 543 -12.35 -1.54 -24.79
CA GLY A 543 -11.93 -0.21 -25.25
C GLY A 543 -10.54 0.20 -24.79
N HIS A 544 -9.85 -0.61 -23.99
CA HIS A 544 -8.52 -0.28 -23.51
C HIS A 544 -7.48 -0.43 -24.65
N PRO A 545 -6.62 0.57 -24.91
CA PRO A 545 -5.68 0.57 -26.05
C PRO A 545 -4.82 -0.70 -26.18
N LEU A 546 -4.27 -1.19 -25.06
CA LEU A 546 -3.53 -2.45 -25.03
C LEU A 546 -4.42 -3.71 -24.94
N LEU A 547 -5.35 -3.77 -23.96
CA LEU A 547 -6.06 -5.01 -23.64
C LEU A 547 -7.07 -5.43 -24.71
N ARG A 548 -7.58 -4.49 -25.52
CA ARG A 548 -8.48 -4.80 -26.65
C ARG A 548 -7.93 -5.88 -27.57
N HIS A 549 -6.61 -5.93 -27.72
CA HIS A 549 -5.93 -6.95 -28.54
C HIS A 549 -6.12 -8.35 -27.94
N ILE A 550 -6.09 -8.53 -26.63
CA ILE A 550 -6.37 -9.85 -26.03
C ILE A 550 -7.86 -10.13 -26.04
N VAL A 551 -8.67 -9.12 -25.70
CA VAL A 551 -10.12 -9.27 -25.51
C VAL A 551 -10.81 -9.78 -26.77
N ARG A 552 -10.43 -9.28 -27.95
CA ARG A 552 -10.94 -9.75 -29.25
C ARG A 552 -10.53 -11.19 -29.63
N ARG A 553 -9.60 -11.78 -28.89
CA ARG A 553 -9.07 -13.14 -29.12
C ARG A 553 -9.65 -14.16 -28.14
N LEU A 554 -10.76 -13.82 -27.50
CA LEU A 554 -11.46 -14.64 -26.51
C LEU A 554 -12.97 -14.58 -26.78
N VAL A 555 -13.67 -15.66 -26.45
CA VAL A 555 -15.13 -15.70 -26.42
C VAL A 555 -15.58 -15.18 -25.06
N TRP A 556 -16.58 -14.30 -25.03
CA TRP A 556 -17.15 -13.74 -23.81
C TRP A 556 -18.60 -14.19 -23.67
N SER A 557 -19.17 -14.08 -22.47
CA SER A 557 -20.59 -14.35 -22.24
C SER A 557 -21.25 -13.23 -21.47
N ALA A 558 -22.42 -12.79 -21.93
CA ALA A 558 -23.31 -11.89 -21.22
C ALA A 558 -24.51 -12.69 -20.70
N GLY A 559 -24.41 -13.20 -19.48
CA GLY A 559 -25.37 -14.19 -18.99
C GLY A 559 -25.23 -15.53 -19.76
N PRO A 560 -26.32 -16.11 -20.31
CA PRO A 560 -26.26 -17.37 -21.04
C PRO A 560 -25.72 -17.24 -22.47
N ASP A 561 -25.67 -16.03 -23.02
CA ASP A 561 -25.38 -15.79 -24.43
C ASP A 561 -23.91 -15.44 -24.62
N ALA A 562 -23.25 -16.10 -25.58
CA ALA A 562 -21.85 -15.90 -25.90
C ALA A 562 -21.67 -14.92 -27.07
N PHE A 563 -20.55 -14.19 -27.05
CA PHE A 563 -20.19 -13.23 -28.11
C PHE A 563 -18.67 -13.08 -28.23
N ARG A 564 -18.21 -12.54 -29.36
CA ARG A 564 -16.82 -12.08 -29.57
C ARG A 564 -16.78 -10.57 -29.74
N VAL A 565 -15.61 -9.97 -29.52
CA VAL A 565 -15.32 -8.60 -29.94
C VAL A 565 -14.64 -8.64 -31.31
N THR A 566 -15.18 -7.93 -32.28
CA THR A 566 -14.68 -7.84 -33.66
C THR A 566 -13.50 -6.87 -33.78
N GLU A 567 -12.90 -6.80 -34.97
CA GLU A 567 -11.77 -5.92 -35.29
C GLU A 567 -12.09 -4.43 -35.10
N ASP A 568 -13.30 -4.02 -35.43
CA ASP A 568 -13.81 -2.65 -35.27
C ASP A 568 -14.32 -2.35 -33.85
N GLY A 569 -14.29 -3.34 -32.95
CA GLY A 569 -14.67 -3.20 -31.55
C GLY A 569 -16.17 -3.36 -31.28
N THR A 570 -16.96 -3.73 -32.29
CA THR A 570 -18.35 -4.16 -32.12
C THR A 570 -18.42 -5.61 -31.59
N TYR A 571 -19.63 -6.10 -31.29
CA TYR A 571 -19.83 -7.44 -30.76
C TYR A 571 -20.63 -8.28 -31.75
N ALA A 572 -20.25 -9.55 -31.89
CA ALA A 572 -20.91 -10.51 -32.77
C ALA A 572 -21.12 -11.85 -32.06
N ASP A 573 -22.20 -12.56 -32.40
CA ASP A 573 -22.47 -13.91 -31.90
C ASP A 573 -21.76 -14.99 -32.74
N ALA A 574 -22.09 -16.27 -32.49
CA ALA A 574 -21.46 -17.40 -33.17
C ALA A 574 -21.85 -17.52 -34.66
N THR A 575 -22.90 -16.81 -35.09
CA THR A 575 -23.35 -16.72 -36.49
C THR A 575 -22.88 -15.46 -37.21
N ASP A 576 -22.02 -14.68 -36.54
CA ASP A 576 -21.50 -13.38 -36.99
C ASP A 576 -22.57 -12.27 -37.07
N ASP A 577 -23.71 -12.46 -36.40
CA ASP A 577 -24.76 -11.46 -36.28
C ASP A 577 -24.42 -10.46 -35.15
N ALA A 578 -24.87 -9.21 -35.32
CA ALA A 578 -24.60 -8.14 -34.37
C ALA A 578 -25.20 -8.44 -32.98
N PHE A 579 -24.36 -8.43 -31.95
CA PHE A 579 -24.73 -8.72 -30.58
C PHE A 579 -24.74 -7.45 -29.72
N VAL A 580 -25.75 -7.30 -28.86
CA VAL A 580 -25.83 -6.19 -27.90
C VAL A 580 -26.15 -6.76 -26.52
N PRO A 581 -25.21 -6.75 -25.55
CA PRO A 581 -25.48 -7.21 -24.20
C PRO A 581 -26.50 -6.31 -23.51
N SER A 582 -27.39 -6.90 -22.72
CA SER A 582 -28.26 -6.14 -21.81
C SER A 582 -27.42 -5.23 -20.89
N PRO A 583 -27.86 -3.99 -20.58
CA PRO A 583 -27.12 -3.08 -19.69
C PRO A 583 -26.78 -3.67 -18.31
N ASP A 584 -27.62 -4.60 -17.83
CA ASP A 584 -27.47 -5.26 -16.52
C ASP A 584 -26.83 -6.64 -16.61
N ALA A 585 -26.38 -7.06 -17.81
CA ALA A 585 -25.77 -8.37 -17.98
C ALA A 585 -24.42 -8.47 -17.26
N ALA A 586 -24.21 -9.59 -16.56
CA ALA A 586 -22.87 -9.94 -16.08
C ALA A 586 -22.04 -10.46 -17.25
N ILE A 587 -21.07 -9.67 -17.71
CA ILE A 587 -20.08 -10.11 -18.69
C ILE A 587 -19.04 -10.96 -17.98
N THR A 588 -18.82 -12.17 -18.49
CA THR A 588 -17.85 -13.13 -17.96
C THR A 588 -16.99 -13.66 -19.09
N LEU A 589 -15.85 -14.23 -18.71
CA LEU A 589 -15.05 -15.03 -19.61
C LEU A 589 -15.42 -16.51 -19.36
N PRO A 590 -16.27 -17.14 -20.20
CA PRO A 590 -16.76 -18.48 -19.93
C PRO A 590 -15.63 -19.51 -20.02
N HIS A 591 -15.60 -20.43 -19.05
CA HIS A 591 -14.87 -21.68 -19.15
C HIS A 591 -15.55 -22.57 -20.22
N PRO A 592 -14.82 -23.32 -21.07
CA PRO A 592 -15.43 -24.11 -22.16
C PRO A 592 -16.46 -25.13 -21.69
N LEU A 593 -16.31 -25.66 -20.47
CA LEU A 593 -17.31 -26.54 -19.84
C LEU A 593 -18.71 -25.91 -19.77
N LEU A 594 -18.77 -24.59 -19.64
CA LEU A 594 -20.03 -23.83 -19.53
C LEU A 594 -20.50 -23.26 -20.88
N LEU A 595 -19.73 -23.44 -21.95
CA LEU A 595 -20.02 -22.87 -23.26
C LEU A 595 -20.83 -23.87 -24.09
N LYS A 596 -22.09 -23.54 -24.41
CA LYS A 596 -23.00 -24.43 -25.14
C LYS A 596 -22.56 -24.69 -26.58
N ASP A 597 -22.20 -23.63 -27.30
CA ASP A 597 -21.90 -23.68 -28.75
C ASP A 597 -20.39 -23.71 -29.02
N ARG A 598 -19.63 -24.46 -28.22
CA ARG A 598 -18.16 -24.49 -28.27
C ARG A 598 -17.61 -24.82 -29.66
N ASP A 599 -18.24 -25.76 -30.37
CA ASP A 599 -17.78 -26.19 -31.70
C ASP A 599 -17.97 -25.07 -32.73
N ALA A 600 -19.12 -24.39 -32.73
CA ALA A 600 -19.37 -23.23 -33.59
C ALA A 600 -18.37 -22.09 -33.31
N TRP A 601 -18.08 -21.80 -32.03
CA TRP A 601 -17.04 -20.82 -31.68
C TRP A 601 -15.65 -21.24 -32.13
N THR A 602 -15.34 -22.55 -32.10
CA THR A 602 -14.06 -23.08 -32.57
C THR A 602 -13.91 -22.89 -34.08
N GLU A 603 -14.98 -23.11 -34.84
CA GLU A 603 -15.05 -22.86 -36.28
C GLU A 603 -14.86 -21.37 -36.59
N VAL A 604 -15.63 -20.48 -35.96
CA VAL A 604 -15.49 -19.01 -36.13
C VAL A 604 -14.06 -18.55 -35.86
N PHE A 605 -13.44 -19.01 -34.77
CA PHE A 605 -12.07 -18.61 -34.44
C PHE A 605 -11.04 -19.18 -35.44
N ALA A 606 -11.29 -20.36 -36.02
CA ALA A 606 -10.45 -20.91 -37.06
C ALA A 606 -10.57 -20.14 -38.38
N ASP A 607 -11.79 -19.82 -38.80
CA ASP A 607 -12.09 -19.10 -40.05
C ASP A 607 -11.47 -17.70 -40.08
N TYR A 608 -11.48 -17.01 -38.94
CA TYR A 608 -10.87 -15.69 -38.76
C TYR A 608 -9.38 -15.75 -38.35
N GLU A 609 -8.77 -16.95 -38.33
CA GLU A 609 -7.38 -17.19 -37.91
C GLU A 609 -7.02 -16.59 -36.52
N ILE A 610 -7.98 -16.60 -35.59
CA ILE A 610 -7.87 -16.00 -34.28
C ILE A 610 -7.14 -16.94 -33.31
N LEU A 611 -5.86 -16.64 -33.06
CA LEU A 611 -5.08 -17.34 -32.04
C LEU A 611 -5.43 -16.85 -30.63
N GLN A 612 -5.81 -17.77 -29.75
CA GLN A 612 -6.13 -17.46 -28.35
C GLN A 612 -4.87 -17.25 -27.49
N PRO A 613 -4.87 -16.28 -26.55
CA PRO A 613 -3.74 -15.97 -25.67
C PRO A 613 -3.39 -17.10 -24.68
N PHE A 614 -4.38 -17.93 -24.36
CA PHE A 614 -4.32 -19.15 -23.56
C PHE A 614 -5.43 -20.09 -24.03
N PRO A 615 -5.37 -21.40 -23.72
CA PRO A 615 -6.44 -22.32 -24.10
C PRO A 615 -7.73 -21.93 -23.38
N GLN A 616 -8.69 -21.39 -24.13
CA GLN A 616 -10.08 -21.25 -23.69
C GLN A 616 -10.92 -22.32 -24.39
N LEU A 617 -11.09 -22.21 -25.71
CA LEU A 617 -11.88 -23.18 -26.49
C LEU A 617 -11.19 -24.54 -26.55
N GLY A 618 -9.86 -24.57 -26.64
CA GLY A 618 -9.07 -25.80 -26.64
C GLY A 618 -8.69 -26.33 -25.25
N ARG A 619 -9.25 -25.79 -24.16
CA ARG A 619 -8.88 -26.22 -22.81
C ARG A 619 -9.50 -27.57 -22.48
N THR A 620 -8.67 -28.48 -22.00
CA THR A 620 -9.10 -29.82 -21.57
C THR A 620 -10.05 -29.71 -20.38
N VAL A 621 -11.17 -30.42 -20.48
CA VAL A 621 -12.16 -30.55 -19.42
C VAL A 621 -12.00 -31.91 -18.76
N HIS A 622 -12.07 -31.95 -17.43
CA HIS A 622 -11.98 -33.17 -16.66
C HIS A 622 -13.25 -33.38 -15.84
N GLU A 623 -13.81 -34.58 -15.93
CA GLU A 623 -14.95 -34.98 -15.12
C GLU A 623 -14.50 -35.80 -13.89
N PRO A 624 -15.21 -35.68 -12.76
CA PRO A 624 -15.03 -36.58 -11.62
C PRO A 624 -15.37 -38.02 -12.00
N ALA A 625 -14.59 -38.98 -11.53
CA ALA A 625 -14.93 -40.39 -11.64
C ALA A 625 -16.17 -40.73 -10.78
N PRO A 626 -16.86 -41.87 -11.01
CA PRO A 626 -18.00 -42.29 -10.21
C PRO A 626 -17.68 -42.27 -8.70
N GLY A 627 -18.48 -41.53 -7.92
CA GLY A 627 -18.33 -41.39 -6.47
C GLY A 627 -17.38 -40.28 -6.00
N GLU A 628 -16.56 -39.67 -6.87
CA GLU A 628 -15.65 -38.60 -6.47
C GLU A 628 -16.37 -37.27 -6.17
N ARG A 629 -17.51 -37.02 -6.82
CA ARG A 629 -18.35 -35.83 -6.60
C ARG A 629 -18.72 -35.59 -5.15
N THR A 630 -19.14 -36.66 -4.46
CA THR A 630 -19.55 -36.63 -3.05
C THR A 630 -18.40 -36.92 -2.08
N ALA A 631 -17.18 -37.12 -2.58
CA ALA A 631 -16.02 -37.43 -1.76
C ALA A 631 -15.32 -36.14 -1.29
N SER A 632 -14.61 -36.23 -0.16
CA SER A 632 -13.72 -35.16 0.33
C SER A 632 -12.25 -35.46 0.08
N ARG A 633 -11.94 -36.59 -0.57
CA ARG A 633 -10.60 -37.13 -0.81
C ARG A 633 -10.54 -37.77 -2.19
N LEU A 634 -9.40 -37.70 -2.88
CA LEU A 634 -9.18 -38.29 -4.19
C LEU A 634 -8.08 -39.36 -4.16
N PRO A 635 -8.39 -40.62 -3.81
CA PRO A 635 -7.41 -41.69 -3.68
C PRO A 635 -6.62 -41.99 -4.97
N ARG A 636 -7.19 -41.70 -6.15
CA ARG A 636 -6.53 -42.00 -7.44
C ARG A 636 -5.23 -41.23 -7.69
N PHE A 637 -4.98 -40.16 -6.95
CA PHE A 637 -3.75 -39.36 -7.04
C PHE A 637 -2.74 -39.69 -5.93
N GLU A 638 -3.10 -40.57 -5.00
CA GLU A 638 -2.27 -40.93 -3.84
C GLU A 638 -1.27 -42.04 -4.20
N GLY A 639 -0.12 -42.03 -3.54
CA GLY A 639 1.02 -42.90 -3.85
C GLY A 639 1.80 -42.48 -5.09
N ALA A 640 1.38 -41.42 -5.80
CA ALA A 640 2.11 -40.86 -6.92
C ALA A 640 3.39 -40.17 -6.44
N THR A 641 4.47 -40.39 -7.20
CA THR A 641 5.80 -39.86 -6.89
C THR A 641 6.08 -38.63 -7.74
N VAL A 642 6.35 -37.48 -7.10
CA VAL A 642 6.49 -36.18 -7.76
C VAL A 642 7.80 -35.49 -7.36
N PRO A 643 8.59 -34.98 -8.31
CA PRO A 643 9.78 -34.19 -7.97
C PRO A 643 9.42 -32.85 -7.31
N ASN A 644 10.36 -32.24 -6.58
CA ASN A 644 10.15 -30.92 -5.95
C ASN A 644 9.87 -29.81 -6.98
N GLY A 645 10.41 -29.93 -8.19
CA GLY A 645 10.24 -28.94 -9.27
C GLY A 645 8.77 -28.60 -9.58
N PRO A 646 7.93 -29.58 -9.95
CA PRO A 646 6.48 -29.42 -10.11
C PRO A 646 5.76 -28.81 -8.89
N ILE A 647 6.13 -29.21 -7.67
CA ILE A 647 5.55 -28.64 -6.43
C ILE A 647 5.89 -27.15 -6.30
N TYR A 648 7.13 -26.75 -6.58
CA TYR A 648 7.48 -25.33 -6.67
C TYR A 648 6.73 -24.60 -7.79
N GLY A 649 6.40 -25.31 -8.88
CA GLY A 649 5.49 -24.84 -9.92
C GLY A 649 4.12 -24.47 -9.37
N LEU A 650 3.52 -25.34 -8.54
CA LEU A 650 2.24 -25.06 -7.87
C LEU A 650 2.33 -23.80 -7.00
N VAL A 651 3.40 -23.66 -6.21
CA VAL A 651 3.58 -22.49 -5.34
C VAL A 651 3.72 -21.20 -6.15
N ARG A 652 4.41 -21.24 -7.29
CA ARG A 652 4.45 -20.12 -8.24
C ARG A 652 3.09 -19.84 -8.88
N ALA A 653 2.22 -20.83 -8.96
CA ALA A 653 0.85 -20.71 -9.47
C ALA A 653 -0.18 -20.27 -8.42
N GLY A 654 0.23 -20.00 -7.17
CA GLY A 654 -0.63 -19.46 -6.11
C GLY A 654 -0.88 -20.40 -4.94
N TRP A 655 -0.36 -21.63 -4.98
CA TRP A 655 -0.40 -22.54 -3.85
C TRP A 655 0.53 -22.08 -2.73
N ARG A 656 0.27 -22.54 -1.51
CA ARG A 656 1.04 -22.21 -0.31
C ARG A 656 1.56 -23.48 0.35
N PHE A 657 2.84 -23.49 0.68
CA PHE A 657 3.35 -24.49 1.61
C PHE A 657 2.77 -24.24 3.00
N GLY A 658 2.60 -25.34 3.74
CA GLY A 658 2.34 -25.32 5.16
C GLY A 658 3.43 -24.66 6.00
N GLU A 659 3.14 -24.51 7.28
CA GLU A 659 4.12 -24.06 8.26
C GLU A 659 5.37 -24.94 8.29
N ARG A 660 6.48 -24.32 8.71
CA ARG A 660 7.76 -25.00 8.84
C ARG A 660 7.76 -25.80 10.12
N GLU A 661 7.94 -27.10 10.00
CA GLU A 661 8.05 -28.00 11.15
C GLU A 661 9.48 -28.03 11.70
N THR A 662 9.64 -28.63 12.88
CA THR A 662 10.94 -28.96 13.48
C THR A 662 11.78 -29.77 12.48
N GLY A 663 13.01 -29.32 12.21
CA GLY A 663 13.87 -29.91 11.17
C GLY A 663 13.79 -29.21 9.80
N GLY A 664 12.85 -28.26 9.62
CA GLY A 664 12.76 -27.40 8.45
C GLY A 664 11.94 -27.97 7.29
N TYR A 665 11.16 -29.03 7.54
CA TYR A 665 10.28 -29.67 6.56
C TYR A 665 8.96 -28.92 6.40
N GLN A 666 8.44 -28.95 5.18
CA GLN A 666 7.08 -28.53 4.83
C GLN A 666 6.39 -29.71 4.15
N ARG A 667 5.44 -30.35 4.87
CA ARG A 667 4.82 -31.62 4.48
C ARG A 667 3.47 -31.50 3.78
N HIS A 668 3.01 -30.29 3.50
CA HIS A 668 1.83 -30.12 2.68
C HIS A 668 1.89 -28.82 1.88
N VAL A 669 1.13 -28.83 0.80
CA VAL A 669 0.88 -27.66 -0.04
C VAL A 669 -0.62 -27.53 -0.25
N SER A 670 -1.14 -26.30 -0.18
CA SER A 670 -2.58 -26.05 -0.30
C SER A 670 -2.92 -24.90 -1.24
N LEU A 671 -4.09 -24.99 -1.88
CA LEU A 671 -4.68 -23.96 -2.72
C LEU A 671 -6.00 -23.50 -2.12
N GLU A 672 -6.17 -22.19 -1.96
CA GLU A 672 -7.44 -21.58 -1.60
C GLU A 672 -8.32 -21.47 -2.85
N LEU A 673 -9.46 -22.17 -2.85
CA LEU A 673 -10.42 -22.21 -3.95
C LEU A 673 -11.59 -21.23 -3.73
N GLY A 674 -11.70 -20.67 -2.54
CA GLY A 674 -12.73 -19.74 -2.12
C GLY A 674 -12.75 -19.59 -0.60
N ALA A 675 -13.64 -18.75 -0.08
CA ALA A 675 -13.76 -18.54 1.36
C ALA A 675 -13.95 -19.87 2.10
N LYS A 676 -12.99 -20.23 2.96
CA LYS A 676 -12.97 -21.49 3.73
C LYS A 676 -13.05 -22.75 2.85
N ARG A 677 -12.47 -22.73 1.64
CA ARG A 677 -12.39 -23.89 0.74
C ARG A 677 -10.97 -24.07 0.27
N TYR A 678 -10.35 -25.19 0.64
CA TYR A 678 -8.96 -25.48 0.34
C TYR A 678 -8.81 -26.88 -0.24
N LEU A 679 -7.96 -27.00 -1.25
CA LEU A 679 -7.40 -28.28 -1.68
C LEU A 679 -6.04 -28.45 -1.00
N VAL A 680 -5.84 -29.56 -0.31
CA VAL A 680 -4.62 -29.86 0.45
C VAL A 680 -4.00 -31.13 -0.11
N ILE A 681 -2.71 -31.05 -0.43
CA ILE A 681 -1.88 -32.17 -0.86
C ILE A 681 -0.84 -32.42 0.23
N ASP A 682 -0.92 -33.58 0.87
CA ASP A 682 0.03 -34.04 1.87
C ASP A 682 1.20 -34.77 1.18
N LEU A 683 2.43 -34.42 1.55
CA LEU A 683 3.70 -34.82 0.94
C LEU A 683 4.56 -35.57 1.95
N ASP A 684 5.21 -36.64 1.52
CA ASP A 684 6.17 -37.39 2.34
C ASP A 684 7.47 -37.65 1.55
N PRO A 685 8.65 -37.39 2.15
CA PRO A 685 8.91 -36.92 3.52
C PRO A 685 8.59 -35.43 3.78
N GLY A 686 8.32 -34.66 2.72
CA GLY A 686 8.12 -33.22 2.71
C GLY A 686 9.33 -32.46 2.14
N VAL A 687 9.11 -31.21 1.73
CA VAL A 687 10.16 -30.37 1.15
C VAL A 687 10.94 -29.67 2.27
N ARG A 688 12.26 -29.86 2.30
CA ARG A 688 13.13 -29.23 3.30
C ARG A 688 13.60 -27.84 2.85
N VAL A 689 13.32 -26.81 3.64
CA VAL A 689 13.61 -25.41 3.26
C VAL A 689 15.10 -25.09 3.15
N ILE A 690 15.91 -25.67 4.03
CA ILE A 690 17.34 -25.34 4.16
C ILE A 690 18.18 -26.09 3.13
N ALA A 691 17.79 -27.32 2.81
CA ALA A 691 18.46 -28.19 1.85
C ALA A 691 17.40 -28.90 0.99
N PRO A 692 16.80 -28.20 0.00
CA PRO A 692 15.76 -28.76 -0.86
C PRO A 692 16.15 -29.98 -1.67
N ASP A 693 17.45 -30.21 -1.83
CA ASP A 693 18.03 -31.28 -2.64
C ASP A 693 18.23 -32.58 -1.86
N ASP A 694 18.08 -32.56 -0.52
CA ASP A 694 18.20 -33.77 0.33
C ASP A 694 17.10 -34.79 0.01
N ASP A 695 15.89 -34.29 -0.24
CA ASP A 695 14.69 -35.08 -0.55
C ASP A 695 14.07 -34.54 -1.86
N PRO A 696 14.63 -34.84 -3.04
CA PRO A 696 14.25 -34.20 -4.30
C PRO A 696 12.91 -34.70 -4.86
N VAL A 697 12.34 -35.73 -4.25
CA VAL A 697 11.17 -36.48 -4.70
C VAL A 697 10.22 -36.71 -3.53
N GLN A 698 8.93 -36.48 -3.74
CA GLN A 698 7.86 -36.61 -2.74
C GLN A 698 6.84 -37.64 -3.17
N GLU A 699 6.32 -38.42 -2.22
CA GLU A 699 5.10 -39.20 -2.40
C GLU A 699 3.88 -38.35 -2.02
N ILE A 700 2.84 -38.35 -2.85
CA ILE A 700 1.54 -37.78 -2.49
C ILE A 700 0.82 -38.73 -1.54
N ARG A 701 0.76 -38.40 -0.26
CA ARG A 701 0.09 -39.22 0.76
C ARG A 701 -1.42 -39.06 0.77
N ALA A 702 -1.89 -37.83 0.57
CA ALA A 702 -3.31 -37.55 0.52
C ALA A 702 -3.62 -36.34 -0.35
N VAL A 703 -4.76 -36.40 -1.02
CA VAL A 703 -5.36 -35.25 -1.72
C VAL A 703 -6.76 -35.05 -1.19
N ARG A 704 -7.00 -33.94 -0.49
CA ARG A 704 -8.25 -33.74 0.27
C ARG A 704 -8.75 -32.30 0.24
N LEU A 705 -10.07 -32.15 0.31
CA LEU A 705 -10.71 -30.86 0.54
C LEU A 705 -10.84 -30.57 2.03
N GLY A 706 -10.72 -29.30 2.38
CA GLY A 706 -10.85 -28.83 3.75
C GLY A 706 -11.22 -27.37 3.86
N THR A 707 -11.62 -26.97 5.06
CA THR A 707 -12.02 -25.61 5.41
C THR A 707 -10.85 -24.71 5.78
N THR A 708 -9.65 -25.29 5.92
CA THR A 708 -8.40 -24.59 6.19
C THR A 708 -7.27 -25.13 5.32
N GLY A 709 -6.17 -24.38 5.19
CA GLY A 709 -4.97 -24.80 4.47
C GLY A 709 -4.22 -26.01 5.08
N TYR A 710 -4.60 -26.44 6.30
CA TYR A 710 -4.10 -27.63 6.98
C TYR A 710 -5.08 -28.81 6.92
N GLY A 711 -6.24 -28.59 6.29
CA GLY A 711 -7.39 -29.49 6.31
C GLY A 711 -8.28 -29.34 7.54
N GLY A 712 -9.46 -29.95 7.49
CA GLY A 712 -10.50 -29.86 8.53
C GLY A 712 -11.88 -29.57 7.94
N GLY A 713 -12.97 -29.94 8.63
CA GLY A 713 -14.32 -29.92 8.06
C GLY A 713 -14.54 -31.00 6.98
N LYS A 714 -15.80 -31.19 6.56
CA LYS A 714 -16.17 -32.10 5.48
C LYS A 714 -16.71 -31.28 4.31
N LEU A 715 -15.87 -31.04 3.31
CA LEU A 715 -16.26 -30.45 2.02
C LEU A 715 -16.17 -31.53 0.94
N THR A 716 -17.04 -31.44 -0.05
CA THR A 716 -17.15 -32.35 -1.18
C THR A 716 -16.82 -31.64 -2.50
N PHE A 717 -16.46 -32.39 -3.55
CA PHE A 717 -16.14 -31.82 -4.87
C PHE A 717 -17.36 -31.22 -5.57
N ASP A 718 -18.58 -31.68 -5.28
CA ASP A 718 -19.81 -31.04 -5.76
C ASP A 718 -19.97 -29.60 -5.26
N GLU A 719 -19.51 -29.30 -4.03
CA GLU A 719 -19.60 -27.95 -3.45
C GLU A 719 -18.65 -26.92 -4.10
N LEU A 720 -17.63 -27.37 -4.84
CA LEU A 720 -16.73 -26.50 -5.60
C LEU A 720 -17.34 -26.01 -6.92
N GLY A 721 -18.35 -26.72 -7.43
CA GLY A 721 -18.89 -26.49 -8.76
C GLY A 721 -18.02 -27.11 -9.87
N PRO A 722 -18.57 -27.23 -11.09
CA PRO A 722 -17.98 -28.05 -12.15
C PRO A 722 -16.66 -27.49 -12.69
N VAL A 723 -16.53 -26.17 -12.81
CA VAL A 723 -15.31 -25.52 -13.32
C VAL A 723 -14.14 -25.75 -12.36
N GLN A 724 -14.29 -25.40 -11.08
CA GLN A 724 -13.21 -25.57 -10.09
C GLN A 724 -12.80 -27.04 -9.97
N THR A 725 -13.77 -27.96 -10.02
CA THR A 725 -13.49 -29.39 -9.98
C THR A 725 -12.68 -29.85 -11.20
N SER A 726 -13.07 -29.46 -12.42
CA SER A 726 -12.29 -29.74 -13.63
C SER A 726 -10.86 -29.22 -13.54
N GLU A 727 -10.68 -28.00 -13.03
CA GLU A 727 -9.37 -27.35 -12.88
C GLU A 727 -8.46 -28.01 -11.84
N VAL A 728 -9.04 -28.43 -10.72
CA VAL A 728 -8.35 -29.20 -9.69
C VAL A 728 -7.88 -30.53 -10.27
N LEU A 729 -8.76 -31.24 -10.98
CA LEU A 729 -8.42 -32.51 -11.61
C LEU A 729 -7.34 -32.33 -12.68
N ALA A 730 -7.42 -31.29 -13.52
CA ALA A 730 -6.38 -30.96 -14.50
C ALA A 730 -5.01 -30.73 -13.84
N THR A 731 -5.00 -30.01 -12.71
CA THR A 731 -3.79 -29.71 -11.96
C THR A 731 -3.18 -30.98 -11.36
N LEU A 732 -4.00 -31.84 -10.76
CA LEU A 732 -3.57 -33.09 -10.16
C LEU A 732 -3.06 -34.10 -11.20
N THR A 733 -3.78 -34.26 -12.31
CA THR A 733 -3.37 -35.13 -13.43
C THR A 733 -2.02 -34.71 -14.00
N ARG A 734 -1.78 -33.40 -14.18
CA ARG A 734 -0.48 -32.87 -14.62
C ARG A 734 0.62 -33.06 -13.58
N LEU A 735 0.28 -32.96 -12.30
CA LEU A 735 1.24 -33.12 -11.20
C LEU A 735 1.70 -34.58 -11.08
N THR A 736 0.78 -35.54 -11.20
CA THR A 736 1.06 -36.97 -10.98
C THR A 736 1.40 -37.74 -12.26
N GLY A 737 1.10 -37.20 -13.44
CA GLY A 737 1.19 -37.93 -14.71
C GLY A 737 0.15 -39.05 -14.84
N ALA A 738 -0.94 -39.01 -14.07
CA ALA A 738 -2.04 -39.95 -14.18
C ALA A 738 -2.70 -39.89 -15.58
N PRO A 739 -3.26 -41.00 -16.10
CA PRO A 739 -3.93 -41.00 -17.40
C PRO A 739 -5.13 -40.04 -17.43
N GLU A 740 -5.24 -39.26 -18.51
CA GLU A 740 -6.35 -38.32 -18.70
C GLU A 740 -7.67 -39.08 -18.88
N GLN A 741 -8.61 -38.89 -17.94
CA GLN A 741 -10.03 -39.12 -18.20
C GLN A 741 -10.60 -37.80 -18.73
N ALA A 742 -10.42 -37.56 -20.02
CA ALA A 742 -10.91 -36.38 -20.73
C ALA A 742 -12.09 -36.77 -21.62
N THR A 743 -13.07 -35.88 -21.74
CA THR A 743 -14.16 -35.93 -22.73
C THR A 743 -14.08 -34.72 -23.66
#